data_AF-A0A4U1WJK5-F1
#
_entry.id   AF-A0A4U1WJK5-F1
#
_cell.length_a   1.000
_cell.length_b   1.000
_cell.length_c   1.000
_cell.angle_alpha   90.00
_cell.angle_beta   90.00
_cell.angle_gamma   90.00
#
_symmetry.space_group_name_H-M   'P 1'
#
loop_
_entity.id
_entity.type
_entity.pdbx_description
1 polymer ?
#
loop_
_entity_poly.entity_id
_entity_poly.type
_entity_poly.pdbx_seq_one_letter_code
_entity_poly.pdbx_strand_id
1 'polypeptide(L)'
;MANFHPRAPIKYTKILCDRNLRVAHTSASEFDTAEVVVAITHKNQPQGLIRALDSALKQSLTQKQIARIVVLDDSSDISWSAEASALLHHPAVTLLQAECGSPARARNLLLDWADTQPCIQWVARLDADDELFAKDSLHGLWKAVRDTDKVAALGSNKLRKGGVILQNDNIANPNELCNHLSLAGFIDNFASAKQQRELPSCNLLLKNNLGIRYPNIRSAEDHWLVTKLLMLNPSKVTVCSYPIYAIYSLDGEDTKTNKSNEIWQDQRNRLAYVARTWSTLLSTNRHLLGVGMEGAVWLQHNQVVKEFYPWAISDTEVRSLRTLLAEKDLPISTVTWRKCDGLWQYSTSFQNNALTNEKLSEKSIVDYLKKLYHAGVCTLNIKRDNLIVTPQGDLEYIDVGKDLQPLTSSRFRDMCARLYSIGILANTDEEVVRRLSWRRQDDALMSLPGFEQFYRKLITELHPQCVEPCRNLTPTVSCKSESVTLMIKACAQDAKVLSDQVLHIVTQLRYPIDFAQTVLLIDPHEGQFLRQYSNPNLASVIEQAERLRDNGLIDSVLVSPSSATTINTTYEKWFAQSKCGETHTCQNAPLFPQIWGFDQVTTRYVLQCDLDVLIGRRNWHHDYIADMIYACEPKDVLAVGFNIPKSSSNFNPYKGAPGEFAPEVRFGLLDLGRIRLQLPIDNPLDRGRFTLTWHRALQQAMKCKGLRAVRGGDPQSYYVHPRNEHKHLPELSLARDLISQGIEPTKQHEEFDWVPGNHWQYEQRHEAIVFLLKGRYTDHALLKRCLDSLRNQTNQSFGIIVIDDASGSAHNWCYPMLLDELQAKTTLVRRSSNTGRMPNFILAIKEICQDPNSLVVVLDQDDCLMQPSVVDALYAARKQGADLVQMPMFRPNKPLHLYQPDYRNPRLAAGANVWSHLRGFTKALFEQVPEEYYKHKDSSEWFDLATDYLTMLPMAELAKAPIYLDTGYTYWHMRKKLGRDEKEHNNQMVQEIMSMPSLSRREVELVEPKPDFFEDGLPH
;
A
#
# COMPACT_ATOMS: atom_id res chain seq x y z
N MET A 1 -29.67 3.77 -5.47
CA MET A 1 -28.76 2.89 -6.24
C MET A 1 -28.27 3.67 -7.44
N ALA A 2 -26.96 3.88 -7.57
CA ALA A 2 -26.37 4.50 -8.75
C ALA A 2 -26.07 3.42 -9.79
N ASN A 3 -26.41 3.67 -11.06
CA ASN A 3 -26.15 2.78 -12.18
C ASN A 3 -24.65 2.48 -12.31
N PHE A 4 -24.24 1.31 -11.84
CA PHE A 4 -22.88 0.79 -12.00
C PHE A 4 -22.84 -0.14 -13.20
N HIS A 5 -22.09 0.22 -14.23
CA HIS A 5 -21.75 -0.69 -15.31
C HIS A 5 -20.60 -1.61 -14.86
N PRO A 6 -20.73 -2.95 -14.93
CA PRO A 6 -19.70 -3.86 -14.48
C PRO A 6 -18.44 -3.73 -15.35
N ARG A 7 -17.28 -3.55 -14.70
CA ARG A 7 -15.96 -3.78 -15.32
C ARG A 7 -15.72 -5.29 -15.47
N ALA A 8 -15.03 -5.69 -16.55
CA ALA A 8 -14.32 -6.96 -16.88
C ALA A 8 -14.60 -8.25 -16.05
N PRO A 9 -14.59 -9.44 -16.68
CA PRO A 9 -15.55 -10.52 -16.43
C PRO A 9 -15.65 -10.95 -14.96
N ILE A 10 -16.90 -11.13 -14.55
CA ILE A 10 -17.34 -11.66 -13.27
C ILE A 10 -16.88 -13.13 -13.21
N LYS A 11 -15.83 -13.42 -12.43
CA LYS A 11 -15.38 -14.80 -12.19
C LYS A 11 -16.07 -15.36 -10.95
N TYR A 12 -16.70 -16.52 -11.09
CA TYR A 12 -17.28 -17.23 -9.95
C TYR A 12 -16.16 -17.73 -9.05
N THR A 13 -15.95 -17.07 -7.92
CA THR A 13 -14.79 -17.32 -7.05
C THR A 13 -15.16 -17.22 -5.58
N LYS A 14 -14.33 -17.84 -4.73
CA LYS A 14 -14.57 -17.86 -3.28
C LYS A 14 -14.10 -16.55 -2.63
N ILE A 15 -15.02 -15.67 -2.31
CA ILE A 15 -14.78 -14.37 -1.68
C ILE A 15 -15.41 -14.28 -0.30
N LEU A 16 -14.95 -13.36 0.55
CA LEU A 16 -15.62 -13.00 1.79
C LEU A 16 -16.81 -12.09 1.47
N CYS A 17 -18.03 -12.54 1.74
CA CYS A 17 -19.24 -11.78 1.46
C CYS A 17 -20.36 -12.12 2.45
N ASP A 18 -21.37 -11.25 2.54
CA ASP A 18 -22.64 -11.55 3.19
C ASP A 18 -23.40 -12.68 2.46
N ARG A 19 -24.51 -13.14 3.05
CA ARG A 19 -25.36 -14.19 2.46
C ARG A 19 -26.37 -13.68 1.42
N ASN A 20 -26.39 -12.37 1.12
CA ASN A 20 -27.29 -11.71 0.17
C ASN A 20 -28.77 -12.13 0.35
N LEU A 21 -29.22 -12.24 1.61
CA LEU A 21 -30.58 -12.67 1.95
C LEU A 21 -31.61 -11.69 1.39
N ARG A 22 -32.61 -12.22 0.68
CA ARG A 22 -33.76 -11.48 0.15
C ARG A 22 -35.05 -12.25 0.44
N VAL A 23 -36.12 -11.51 0.75
CA VAL A 23 -37.48 -12.06 0.83
C VAL A 23 -38.11 -11.90 -0.55
N ALA A 24 -38.40 -13.00 -1.23
CA ALA A 24 -39.04 -13.01 -2.54
C ALA A 24 -40.57 -13.03 -2.41
N HIS A 25 -41.08 -13.72 -1.39
CA HIS A 25 -42.51 -13.77 -1.08
C HIS A 25 -42.70 -13.89 0.44
N THR A 26 -43.73 -13.25 0.98
CA THR A 26 -44.08 -13.30 2.40
C THR A 26 -45.44 -13.98 2.54
N SER A 27 -45.57 -14.83 3.56
CA SER A 27 -46.86 -15.43 3.92
C SER A 27 -47.93 -14.38 4.24
N ALA A 28 -49.20 -14.75 4.14
CA ALA A 28 -50.32 -13.93 4.55
C ALA A 28 -50.28 -13.65 6.06
N SER A 29 -50.82 -12.49 6.48
CA SER A 29 -50.74 -12.00 7.85
C SER A 29 -51.41 -12.90 8.89
N GLU A 30 -52.34 -13.75 8.48
CA GLU A 30 -52.96 -14.76 9.36
C GLU A 30 -51.97 -15.80 9.89
N PHE A 31 -50.81 -15.96 9.25
CA PHE A 31 -49.72 -16.84 9.69
C PHE A 31 -48.66 -16.11 10.53
N ASP A 32 -48.78 -14.80 10.79
CA ASP A 32 -47.78 -14.03 11.55
C ASP A 32 -47.71 -14.44 13.03
N THR A 33 -48.77 -15.06 13.55
CA THR A 33 -48.87 -15.56 14.93
C THR A 33 -48.49 -17.04 15.07
N ALA A 34 -48.07 -17.70 13.99
CA ALA A 34 -47.70 -19.11 13.99
C ALA A 34 -46.51 -19.36 14.94
N GLU A 35 -46.65 -20.34 15.84
CA GLU A 35 -45.61 -20.72 16.81
C GLU A 35 -44.63 -21.75 16.25
N VAL A 36 -44.99 -22.47 15.18
CA VAL A 36 -44.13 -23.45 14.50
C VAL A 36 -43.80 -22.97 13.10
N VAL A 37 -42.55 -23.16 12.66
CA VAL A 37 -42.17 -23.03 11.26
C VAL A 37 -41.64 -24.35 10.70
N VAL A 38 -42.13 -24.76 9.54
CA VAL A 38 -41.53 -25.83 8.74
C VAL A 38 -40.46 -25.20 7.84
N ALA A 39 -39.20 -25.53 8.12
CA ALA A 39 -38.02 -24.97 7.46
C ALA A 39 -37.52 -25.92 6.37
N ILE A 40 -37.61 -25.47 5.12
CA ILE A 40 -37.22 -26.23 3.93
C ILE A 40 -36.08 -25.50 3.22
N THR A 41 -34.93 -26.16 3.06
CA THR A 41 -33.82 -25.66 2.23
C THR A 41 -33.84 -26.34 0.88
N HIS A 42 -33.70 -25.58 -0.19
CA HIS A 42 -33.76 -26.07 -1.56
C HIS A 42 -32.58 -25.56 -2.40
N LYS A 43 -32.06 -26.43 -3.27
CA LYS A 43 -31.19 -26.07 -4.38
C LYS A 43 -31.38 -27.03 -5.55
N ASN A 44 -31.84 -26.52 -6.70
CA ASN A 44 -31.99 -27.26 -7.95
C ASN A 44 -32.83 -28.57 -7.89
N GLN A 45 -33.78 -28.69 -6.97
CA GLN A 45 -34.61 -29.89 -6.76
C GLN A 45 -36.13 -29.61 -6.82
N PRO A 46 -36.67 -29.17 -7.97
CA PRO A 46 -38.05 -28.68 -8.07
C PRO A 46 -39.10 -29.76 -7.79
N GLN A 47 -38.86 -31.01 -8.22
CA GLN A 47 -39.83 -32.11 -8.05
C GLN A 47 -39.91 -32.62 -6.61
N GLY A 48 -38.78 -32.63 -5.89
CA GLY A 48 -38.78 -32.90 -4.45
C GLY A 48 -39.59 -31.83 -3.73
N LEU A 49 -39.26 -30.56 -4.02
CA LEU A 49 -39.84 -29.42 -3.32
C LEU A 49 -41.37 -29.38 -3.40
N ILE A 50 -41.95 -29.72 -4.55
CA ILE A 50 -43.41 -29.82 -4.73
C ILE A 50 -44.01 -30.80 -3.71
N ARG A 51 -43.44 -31.99 -3.55
CA ARG A 51 -43.93 -33.01 -2.59
C ARG A 51 -43.75 -32.56 -1.14
N ALA A 52 -42.59 -31.99 -0.82
CA ALA A 52 -42.31 -31.46 0.51
C ALA A 52 -43.34 -30.39 0.90
N LEU A 53 -43.59 -29.42 0.02
CA LEU A 53 -44.56 -28.35 0.21
C LEU A 53 -45.99 -28.87 0.36
N ASP A 54 -46.44 -29.75 -0.53
CA ASP A 54 -47.78 -30.32 -0.46
C ASP A 54 -48.01 -31.08 0.87
N SER A 55 -47.02 -31.84 1.33
CA SER A 55 -47.10 -32.54 2.62
C SER A 55 -47.10 -31.61 3.84
N ALA A 56 -46.37 -30.49 3.76
CA ALA A 56 -46.31 -29.47 4.80
C ALA A 56 -47.60 -28.64 4.88
N LEU A 57 -48.20 -28.32 3.72
CA LEU A 57 -49.48 -27.62 3.64
C LEU A 57 -50.64 -28.47 4.20
N LYS A 58 -50.60 -29.79 4.02
CA LYS A 58 -51.60 -30.73 4.53
C LYS A 58 -51.51 -31.01 6.04
N GLN A 59 -50.50 -30.50 6.75
CA GLN A 59 -50.39 -30.69 8.20
C GLN A 59 -51.54 -29.99 8.95
N SER A 60 -52.05 -30.64 9.98
CA SER A 60 -53.13 -30.09 10.81
C SER A 60 -52.75 -28.81 11.54
N LEU A 61 -51.45 -28.62 11.86
CA LEU A 61 -50.96 -27.36 12.42
C LEU A 61 -50.98 -26.23 11.39
N THR A 62 -50.63 -26.51 10.13
CA THR A 62 -50.65 -25.50 9.05
C THR A 62 -52.09 -25.07 8.74
N GLN A 63 -53.01 -26.03 8.63
CA GLN A 63 -54.44 -25.75 8.40
C GLN A 63 -55.10 -24.96 9.54
N LYS A 64 -54.56 -25.05 10.76
CA LYS A 64 -55.01 -24.29 11.94
C LYS A 64 -54.25 -22.98 12.16
N GLN A 65 -53.39 -22.58 11.22
CA GLN A 65 -52.52 -21.39 11.32
C GLN A 65 -51.58 -21.40 12.55
N ILE A 66 -51.32 -22.58 13.13
CA ILE A 66 -50.36 -22.78 14.21
C ILE A 66 -48.95 -22.94 13.64
N ALA A 67 -48.84 -23.53 12.45
CA ALA A 67 -47.59 -23.67 11.70
C ALA A 67 -47.61 -22.82 10.42
N ARG A 68 -46.45 -22.27 10.06
CA ARG A 68 -46.18 -21.67 8.75
C ARG A 68 -44.98 -22.34 8.08
N ILE A 69 -44.78 -22.08 6.79
CA ILE A 69 -43.70 -22.70 6.01
C ILE A 69 -42.72 -21.62 5.57
N VAL A 70 -41.42 -21.89 5.71
CA VAL A 70 -40.37 -21.07 5.11
C VAL A 70 -39.54 -21.93 4.17
N VAL A 71 -39.39 -21.46 2.94
CA VAL A 71 -38.53 -22.07 1.93
C VAL A 71 -37.34 -21.15 1.71
N LEU A 72 -36.14 -21.69 1.81
CA LEU A 72 -34.91 -21.00 1.42
C LEU A 72 -34.37 -21.60 0.13
N ASP A 73 -34.31 -20.78 -0.91
CA ASP A 73 -33.62 -21.06 -2.15
C ASP A 73 -32.15 -20.64 -2.06
N ASP A 74 -31.23 -21.60 -2.01
CA ASP A 74 -29.77 -21.38 -1.95
C ASP A 74 -29.19 -21.19 -3.35
N SER A 75 -29.64 -20.12 -4.02
CA SER A 75 -29.20 -19.70 -5.35
C SER A 75 -29.38 -20.81 -6.41
N SER A 76 -30.63 -21.24 -6.66
CA SER A 76 -30.92 -22.21 -7.72
C SER A 76 -30.82 -21.57 -9.11
N ASP A 77 -30.33 -22.35 -10.08
CA ASP A 77 -30.20 -21.97 -11.50
C ASP A 77 -31.33 -22.60 -12.33
N ILE A 78 -32.56 -22.60 -11.81
CA ILE A 78 -33.71 -23.25 -12.45
C ILE A 78 -34.89 -22.28 -12.61
N SER A 79 -35.66 -22.49 -13.68
CA SER A 79 -36.98 -21.87 -13.83
C SER A 79 -38.03 -22.70 -13.10
N TRP A 80 -38.87 -22.05 -12.30
CA TRP A 80 -39.95 -22.70 -11.58
C TRP A 80 -41.06 -23.19 -12.54
N SER A 81 -41.55 -24.41 -12.34
CA SER A 81 -42.79 -24.86 -13.01
C SER A 81 -43.99 -24.08 -12.49
N ALA A 82 -45.09 -24.04 -13.24
CA ALA A 82 -46.32 -23.38 -12.81
C ALA A 82 -46.86 -23.94 -11.48
N GLU A 83 -46.74 -25.25 -11.29
CA GLU A 83 -47.12 -25.95 -10.06
C GLU A 83 -46.24 -25.55 -8.87
N ALA A 84 -44.91 -25.58 -9.02
CA ALA A 84 -43.99 -25.16 -7.96
C ALA A 84 -44.19 -23.68 -7.61
N SER A 85 -44.40 -22.83 -8.62
CA SER A 85 -44.68 -21.40 -8.41
C SER A 85 -45.98 -21.20 -7.61
N ALA A 86 -47.05 -21.92 -7.93
CA ALA A 86 -48.31 -21.82 -7.19
C ALA A 86 -48.16 -22.20 -5.70
N LEU A 87 -47.39 -23.26 -5.41
CA LEU A 87 -47.12 -23.69 -4.03
C LEU A 87 -46.23 -22.70 -3.28
N LEU A 88 -45.20 -22.14 -3.93
CA LEU A 88 -44.29 -21.16 -3.34
C LEU A 88 -44.96 -19.82 -3.01
N HIS A 89 -46.08 -19.49 -3.70
CA HIS A 89 -46.89 -18.30 -3.44
C HIS A 89 -48.16 -18.60 -2.63
N HIS A 90 -48.25 -19.79 -2.01
CA HIS A 90 -49.37 -20.12 -1.14
C HIS A 90 -49.38 -19.23 0.11
N PRO A 91 -50.54 -18.80 0.64
CA PRO A 91 -50.63 -17.91 1.82
C PRO A 91 -49.85 -18.34 3.07
N ALA A 92 -49.55 -19.64 3.21
CA ALA A 92 -48.80 -20.19 4.34
C ALA A 92 -47.26 -20.17 4.17
N VAL A 93 -46.76 -19.76 3.01
CA VAL A 93 -45.35 -19.91 2.61
C VAL A 93 -44.65 -18.55 2.58
N THR A 94 -43.46 -18.49 3.17
CA THR A 94 -42.49 -17.41 2.96
C THR A 94 -41.33 -17.95 2.12
N LEU A 95 -40.97 -17.25 1.04
CA LEU A 95 -39.85 -17.61 0.16
C LEU A 95 -38.67 -16.66 0.38
N LEU A 96 -37.55 -17.23 0.79
CA LEU A 96 -36.26 -16.57 0.95
C LEU A 96 -35.31 -16.99 -0.18
N GLN A 97 -34.45 -16.07 -0.59
CA GLN A 97 -33.34 -16.32 -1.52
C GLN A 97 -32.04 -15.89 -0.86
N ALA A 98 -30.99 -16.71 -0.95
CA ALA A 98 -29.67 -16.37 -0.40
C ALA A 98 -28.53 -17.13 -1.10
N GLU A 99 -27.31 -16.69 -0.81
CA GLU A 99 -26.03 -17.32 -1.19
C GLU A 99 -25.40 -17.94 0.07
N CYS A 100 -25.78 -19.17 0.42
CA CYS A 100 -25.27 -19.89 1.60
C CYS A 100 -24.07 -20.78 1.25
N GLY A 101 -24.16 -21.49 0.12
CA GLY A 101 -23.09 -22.30 -0.46
C GLY A 101 -22.88 -23.67 0.19
N SER A 102 -23.73 -24.08 1.13
CA SER A 102 -23.75 -25.42 1.71
C SER A 102 -25.07 -25.69 2.44
N PRO A 103 -25.55 -26.95 2.51
CA PRO A 103 -26.75 -27.30 3.26
C PRO A 103 -26.72 -26.86 4.72
N ALA A 104 -25.59 -27.05 5.42
CA ALA A 104 -25.44 -26.63 6.82
C ALA A 104 -25.68 -25.12 7.01
N ARG A 105 -25.08 -24.29 6.14
CA ARG A 105 -25.26 -22.83 6.18
C ARG A 105 -26.66 -22.40 5.80
N ALA A 106 -27.29 -23.07 4.83
CA ALA A 106 -28.67 -22.79 4.44
C ALA A 106 -29.63 -23.05 5.62
N ARG A 107 -29.47 -24.18 6.32
CA ARG A 107 -30.26 -24.49 7.52
C ARG A 107 -29.98 -23.49 8.66
N ASN A 108 -28.73 -23.11 8.86
CA ASN A 108 -28.37 -22.08 9.85
C ASN A 108 -28.97 -20.71 9.53
N LEU A 109 -29.06 -20.32 8.26
CA LEU A 109 -29.77 -19.10 7.87
C LEU A 109 -31.27 -19.19 8.19
N LEU A 110 -31.91 -20.34 7.97
CA LEU A 110 -33.32 -20.50 8.38
C LEU A 110 -33.49 -20.39 9.90
N LEU A 111 -32.56 -20.91 10.69
CA LEU A 111 -32.56 -20.74 12.15
C LEU A 111 -32.33 -19.27 12.53
N ASP A 112 -31.36 -18.59 11.92
CA ASP A 112 -31.13 -17.16 12.14
C ASP A 112 -32.36 -16.33 11.78
N TRP A 113 -33.02 -16.65 10.66
CA TRP A 113 -34.25 -15.99 10.26
C TRP A 113 -35.35 -16.24 11.28
N ALA A 114 -35.55 -17.49 11.72
CA ALA A 114 -36.54 -17.84 12.72
C ALA A 114 -36.31 -17.12 14.06
N ASP A 115 -35.06 -16.97 14.50
CA ASP A 115 -34.70 -16.24 15.73
C ASP A 115 -35.17 -14.77 15.69
N THR A 116 -35.25 -14.16 14.49
CA THR A 116 -35.76 -12.77 14.33
C THR A 116 -37.29 -12.66 14.38
N GLN A 117 -38.01 -13.78 14.41
CA GLN A 117 -39.47 -13.82 14.35
C GLN A 117 -40.05 -13.99 15.75
N PRO A 118 -40.77 -12.99 16.30
CA PRO A 118 -41.16 -12.97 17.71
C PRO A 118 -42.14 -14.09 18.10
N CYS A 119 -42.99 -14.53 17.16
CA CYS A 119 -44.00 -15.56 17.42
C CYS A 119 -43.47 -16.99 17.26
N ILE A 120 -42.38 -17.20 16.50
CA ILE A 120 -41.86 -18.55 16.26
C ILE A 120 -41.18 -19.07 17.53
N GLN A 121 -41.68 -20.20 18.03
CA GLN A 121 -41.10 -20.92 19.15
C GLN A 121 -40.38 -22.21 18.74
N TRP A 122 -40.76 -22.80 17.60
CA TRP A 122 -40.24 -24.09 17.14
C TRP A 122 -39.94 -24.10 15.65
N VAL A 123 -38.81 -24.69 15.27
CA VAL A 123 -38.37 -24.90 13.89
C VAL A 123 -38.34 -26.38 13.58
N ALA A 124 -39.22 -26.82 12.69
CA ALA A 124 -39.32 -28.18 12.20
C ALA A 124 -38.52 -28.32 10.91
N ARG A 125 -37.53 -29.20 10.88
CA ARG A 125 -36.76 -29.47 9.66
C ARG A 125 -37.55 -30.34 8.69
N LEU A 126 -37.53 -29.99 7.41
CA LEU A 126 -37.95 -30.85 6.31
C LEU A 126 -37.00 -30.63 5.14
N ASP A 127 -36.29 -31.67 4.69
CA ASP A 127 -35.44 -31.56 3.49
C ASP A 127 -36.32 -31.51 2.23
N ALA A 128 -35.84 -30.85 1.17
CA ALA A 128 -36.65 -30.60 -0.02
C ALA A 128 -37.01 -31.88 -0.81
N ASP A 129 -36.30 -32.99 -0.63
CA ASP A 129 -36.59 -34.28 -1.28
C ASP A 129 -37.42 -35.25 -0.40
N ASP A 130 -37.74 -34.84 0.83
CA ASP A 130 -38.55 -35.58 1.79
C ASP A 130 -40.02 -35.10 1.83
N GLU A 131 -40.87 -35.83 2.55
CA GLU A 131 -42.27 -35.45 2.78
C GLU A 131 -42.72 -35.85 4.20
N LEU A 132 -43.61 -35.07 4.81
CA LEU A 132 -44.22 -35.42 6.09
C LEU A 132 -45.18 -36.61 5.91
N PHE A 133 -45.08 -37.59 6.80
CA PHE A 133 -45.70 -38.91 6.61
C PHE A 133 -47.24 -38.89 6.66
N ALA A 134 -47.81 -38.20 7.64
CA ALA A 134 -49.24 -38.11 7.86
C ALA A 134 -49.65 -36.67 8.24
N LYS A 135 -50.94 -36.34 8.12
CA LYS A 135 -51.48 -35.00 8.44
C LYS A 135 -51.20 -34.51 9.87
N ASP A 136 -50.92 -35.42 10.81
CA ASP A 136 -50.66 -35.13 12.22
C ASP A 136 -49.21 -35.45 12.64
N SER A 137 -48.31 -35.68 11.68
CA SER A 137 -46.89 -35.98 11.95
C SER A 137 -46.19 -34.86 12.73
N LEU A 138 -46.33 -33.61 12.27
CA LEU A 138 -45.76 -32.46 12.96
C LEU A 138 -46.44 -32.20 14.32
N HIS A 139 -47.76 -32.39 14.38
CA HIS A 139 -48.54 -32.25 15.61
C HIS A 139 -48.01 -33.16 16.73
N GLY A 140 -47.65 -34.41 16.40
CA GLY A 140 -47.13 -35.38 17.37
C GLY A 140 -45.86 -34.92 18.08
N LEU A 141 -44.87 -34.43 17.32
CA LEU A 141 -43.62 -33.92 17.88
C LEU A 141 -43.85 -32.63 18.68
N TRP A 142 -44.62 -31.71 18.11
CA TRP A 142 -44.95 -30.43 18.74
C TRP A 142 -45.65 -30.62 20.09
N LYS A 143 -46.67 -31.48 20.16
CA LYS A 143 -47.38 -31.79 21.41
C LYS A 143 -46.46 -32.38 22.49
N ALA A 144 -45.41 -33.09 22.09
CA ALA A 144 -44.46 -33.70 23.02
C ALA A 144 -43.47 -32.70 23.65
N VAL A 145 -43.41 -31.47 23.14
CA VAL A 145 -42.50 -30.42 23.62
C VAL A 145 -43.19 -29.12 24.00
N ARG A 146 -44.39 -28.85 23.50
CA ARG A 146 -45.18 -27.67 23.88
C ARG A 146 -45.42 -27.67 25.38
N ASP A 147 -45.30 -26.49 25.99
CA ASP A 147 -45.51 -26.28 27.44
C ASP A 147 -44.57 -27.12 28.34
N THR A 148 -43.41 -27.53 27.82
CA THR A 148 -42.36 -28.23 28.59
C THR A 148 -41.05 -27.43 28.61
N ASP A 149 -40.10 -27.87 29.43
CA ASP A 149 -38.73 -27.34 29.47
C ASP A 149 -37.81 -27.91 28.37
N LYS A 150 -38.37 -28.75 27.49
CA LYS A 150 -37.64 -29.38 26.38
C LYS A 150 -37.18 -28.34 25.37
N VAL A 151 -36.08 -28.66 24.70
CA VAL A 151 -35.44 -27.80 23.70
C VAL A 151 -35.44 -28.43 22.31
N ALA A 152 -35.72 -29.73 22.20
CA ALA A 152 -35.87 -30.40 20.92
C ALA A 152 -36.75 -31.66 21.02
N ALA A 153 -37.35 -32.06 19.90
CA ALA A 153 -37.93 -33.38 19.69
C ALA A 153 -37.36 -34.06 18.45
N LEU A 154 -37.13 -35.37 18.55
CA LEU A 154 -36.63 -36.22 17.47
C LEU A 154 -37.66 -37.29 17.11
N GLY A 155 -38.08 -37.36 15.86
CA GLY A 155 -39.08 -38.31 15.36
C GLY A 155 -38.49 -39.51 14.58
N SER A 156 -39.29 -40.54 14.40
CA SER A 156 -39.01 -41.66 13.48
C SER A 156 -39.30 -41.29 12.03
N ASN A 157 -38.72 -42.01 11.07
CA ASN A 157 -39.04 -41.87 9.64
C ASN A 157 -39.27 -43.21 8.93
N LYS A 158 -40.05 -43.18 7.85
CA LYS A 158 -40.01 -44.22 6.82
C LYS A 158 -38.84 -43.96 5.87
N LEU A 159 -38.43 -44.98 5.11
CA LEU A 159 -37.36 -44.87 4.13
C LEU A 159 -37.92 -45.10 2.72
N ARG A 160 -37.51 -44.27 1.76
CA ARG A 160 -37.85 -44.40 0.33
C ARG A 160 -36.59 -44.66 -0.48
N LYS A 161 -36.64 -45.62 -1.40
CA LYS A 161 -35.55 -45.91 -2.36
C LYS A 161 -36.14 -46.32 -3.71
N GLY A 162 -35.65 -45.72 -4.79
CA GLY A 162 -36.19 -45.90 -6.14
C GLY A 162 -37.68 -45.53 -6.24
N GLY A 163 -38.15 -44.56 -5.46
CA GLY A 163 -39.58 -44.19 -5.38
C GLY A 163 -40.47 -45.12 -4.54
N VAL A 164 -39.94 -46.23 -4.02
CA VAL A 164 -40.68 -47.22 -3.22
C VAL A 164 -40.41 -47.01 -1.72
N ILE A 165 -41.46 -47.01 -0.90
CA ILE A 165 -41.35 -46.97 0.57
C ILE A 165 -40.96 -48.37 1.08
N LEU A 166 -39.86 -48.47 1.83
CA LEU A 166 -39.34 -49.71 2.39
C LEU A 166 -40.22 -50.22 3.55
N GLN A 167 -40.18 -51.53 3.81
CA GLN A 167 -40.96 -52.15 4.89
C GLN A 167 -40.44 -51.79 6.30
N ASN A 168 -39.13 -51.58 6.44
CA ASN A 168 -38.51 -51.29 7.72
C ASN A 168 -38.49 -49.77 7.99
N ASP A 169 -39.01 -49.38 9.15
CA ASP A 169 -38.99 -48.00 9.63
C ASP A 169 -37.68 -47.69 10.37
N ASN A 170 -37.18 -46.45 10.23
CA ASN A 170 -36.09 -45.96 11.06
C ASN A 170 -36.66 -45.35 12.35
N ILE A 171 -36.84 -46.20 13.36
CA ILE A 171 -37.50 -45.82 14.62
C ILE A 171 -36.54 -45.08 15.55
N ALA A 172 -36.94 -43.88 15.99
CA ALA A 172 -36.28 -43.14 17.06
C ALA A 172 -36.62 -43.78 18.42
N ASN A 173 -35.69 -44.57 18.96
CA ASN A 173 -35.89 -45.35 20.20
C ASN A 173 -35.25 -44.64 21.42
N PRO A 174 -36.02 -44.19 22.42
CA PRO A 174 -35.48 -43.53 23.61
C PRO A 174 -34.44 -44.37 24.36
N ASN A 175 -34.59 -45.71 24.38
CA ASN A 175 -33.66 -46.60 25.07
C ASN A 175 -32.28 -46.67 24.39
N GLU A 176 -32.23 -46.41 23.08
CA GLU A 176 -30.99 -46.38 22.31
C GLU A 176 -30.36 -44.98 22.32
N LEU A 177 -31.18 -43.93 22.27
CA LEU A 177 -30.72 -42.56 21.97
C LEU A 177 -30.53 -41.66 23.21
N CYS A 178 -31.22 -41.90 24.33
CA CYS A 178 -31.17 -41.01 25.50
C CYS A 178 -30.00 -41.30 26.46
N ASN A 179 -29.25 -42.39 26.27
CA ASN A 179 -28.08 -42.73 27.08
C ASN A 179 -26.80 -42.57 26.24
N HIS A 180 -25.80 -41.82 26.73
CA HIS A 180 -24.59 -41.51 25.96
C HIS A 180 -23.72 -42.75 25.64
N LEU A 181 -23.76 -43.82 26.45
CA LEU A 181 -23.06 -45.08 26.15
C LEU A 181 -23.78 -45.82 25.01
N SER A 182 -25.10 -45.99 25.14
CA SER A 182 -25.93 -46.63 24.11
C SER A 182 -25.85 -45.87 22.78
N LEU A 183 -25.91 -44.53 22.84
CA LEU A 183 -25.82 -43.67 21.66
C LEU A 183 -24.47 -43.77 20.97
N ALA A 184 -23.35 -43.75 21.72
CA ALA A 184 -22.03 -43.93 21.14
C ALA A 184 -21.90 -45.30 20.46
N GLY A 185 -22.40 -46.38 21.09
CA GLY A 185 -22.44 -47.71 20.50
C GLY A 185 -23.33 -47.79 19.24
N PHE A 186 -24.48 -47.11 19.25
CA PHE A 186 -25.36 -47.00 18.08
C PHE A 186 -24.66 -46.30 16.91
N ILE A 187 -23.98 -45.18 17.19
CA ILE A 187 -23.21 -44.44 16.18
C ILE A 187 -22.08 -45.29 15.60
N ASP A 188 -21.33 -45.99 16.45
CA ASP A 188 -20.27 -46.90 16.03
C ASP A 188 -20.80 -48.02 15.12
N ASN A 189 -21.95 -48.60 15.46
CA ASN A 189 -22.53 -49.69 14.68
C ASN A 189 -22.98 -49.22 13.29
N PHE A 190 -23.57 -48.02 13.14
CA PHE A 190 -23.94 -47.56 11.80
C PHE A 190 -22.75 -47.01 11.02
N ALA A 191 -21.81 -46.34 11.67
CA ALA A 191 -20.58 -45.90 11.02
C ALA A 191 -19.78 -47.10 10.46
N SER A 192 -19.75 -48.22 11.18
CA SER A 192 -19.09 -49.46 10.74
C SER A 192 -19.94 -50.39 9.87
N ALA A 193 -21.10 -49.93 9.39
CA ALA A 193 -22.07 -50.70 8.59
C ALA A 193 -22.57 -52.01 9.24
N LYS A 194 -22.42 -52.15 10.57
CA LYS A 194 -22.94 -53.28 11.36
C LYS A 194 -24.46 -53.21 11.56
N GLN A 195 -25.07 -52.06 11.30
CA GLN A 195 -26.52 -51.89 11.26
C GLN A 195 -26.94 -51.04 10.06
N GLN A 196 -28.17 -51.26 9.58
CA GLN A 196 -28.74 -50.51 8.47
C GLN A 196 -29.40 -49.18 8.88
N ARG A 197 -29.73 -49.01 10.18
CA ARG A 197 -30.35 -47.80 10.72
C ARG A 197 -29.30 -46.73 11.02
N GLU A 198 -29.48 -45.52 10.50
CA GLU A 198 -28.74 -44.34 10.92
C GLU A 198 -29.55 -43.56 11.98
N LEU A 199 -28.90 -42.58 12.61
CA LEU A 199 -29.57 -41.65 13.50
C LEU A 199 -30.69 -40.93 12.72
N PRO A 200 -31.93 -40.82 13.23
CA PRO A 200 -33.03 -40.15 12.51
C PRO A 200 -32.92 -38.62 12.56
N SER A 201 -31.73 -38.09 12.24
CA SER A 201 -31.30 -36.69 12.39
C SER A 201 -32.11 -35.67 11.59
N CYS A 202 -32.75 -36.11 10.50
CA CYS A 202 -33.60 -35.27 9.65
C CYS A 202 -34.95 -34.92 10.30
N ASN A 203 -35.37 -35.66 11.32
CA ASN A 203 -36.71 -35.54 11.93
C ASN A 203 -36.67 -34.68 13.20
N LEU A 204 -36.05 -33.50 13.11
CA LEU A 204 -35.78 -32.62 14.25
C LEU A 204 -36.78 -31.47 14.31
N LEU A 205 -37.42 -31.32 15.48
CA LEU A 205 -38.10 -30.10 15.91
C LEU A 205 -37.23 -29.41 16.95
N LEU A 206 -36.71 -28.22 16.66
CA LEU A 206 -35.78 -27.48 17.52
C LEU A 206 -36.45 -26.23 18.09
N LYS A 207 -36.24 -25.93 19.37
CA LYS A 207 -36.70 -24.69 19.99
C LYS A 207 -35.94 -23.50 19.40
N ASN A 208 -36.65 -22.41 19.16
CA ASN A 208 -36.07 -21.16 18.66
C ASN A 208 -35.20 -20.48 19.73
N ASN A 209 -34.28 -19.60 19.32
CA ASN A 209 -33.41 -18.80 20.21
C ASN A 209 -32.49 -19.60 21.15
N LEU A 210 -32.04 -20.80 20.74
CA LEU A 210 -31.08 -21.60 21.52
C LEU A 210 -29.60 -21.27 21.23
N GLY A 211 -29.30 -20.54 20.16
CA GLY A 211 -27.92 -20.35 19.67
C GLY A 211 -27.26 -21.63 19.11
N ILE A 212 -28.00 -22.74 19.01
CA ILE A 212 -27.52 -24.01 18.48
C ILE A 212 -27.60 -23.98 16.94
N ARG A 213 -26.51 -24.36 16.27
CA ARG A 213 -26.35 -24.33 14.81
C ARG A 213 -25.72 -25.61 14.28
N TYR A 214 -26.03 -25.95 13.04
CA TYR A 214 -25.43 -27.06 12.31
C TYR A 214 -23.94 -26.79 12.08
N PRO A 215 -23.03 -27.75 12.35
CA PRO A 215 -21.63 -27.61 12.03
C PRO A 215 -21.42 -27.55 10.51
N ASN A 216 -20.52 -26.68 10.07
CA ASN A 216 -20.26 -26.44 8.65
C ASN A 216 -19.35 -27.54 8.05
N ILE A 217 -19.91 -28.73 7.84
CA ILE A 217 -19.27 -29.88 7.20
C ILE A 217 -20.03 -30.32 5.94
N ARG A 218 -19.37 -31.01 5.02
CA ARG A 218 -19.94 -31.43 3.72
C ARG A 218 -21.00 -32.54 3.84
N SER A 219 -20.97 -33.33 4.90
CA SER A 219 -21.91 -34.45 5.11
C SER A 219 -22.05 -34.75 6.61
N ALA A 220 -23.21 -35.28 7.00
CA ALA A 220 -23.56 -35.69 8.36
C ALA A 220 -23.66 -34.55 9.39
N GLU A 221 -23.72 -33.28 8.96
CA GLU A 221 -23.86 -32.10 9.81
C GLU A 221 -25.01 -32.19 10.81
N ASP A 222 -26.09 -32.82 10.38
CA ASP A 222 -27.27 -33.07 11.17
C ASP A 222 -27.08 -34.19 12.20
N HIS A 223 -26.39 -35.28 11.82
CA HIS A 223 -25.98 -36.31 12.76
C HIS A 223 -25.11 -35.74 13.87
N TRP A 224 -24.19 -34.84 13.54
CA TRP A 224 -23.36 -34.13 14.51
C TRP A 224 -24.19 -33.22 15.44
N LEU A 225 -25.13 -32.45 14.89
CA LEU A 225 -26.03 -31.60 15.68
C LEU A 225 -26.85 -32.42 16.67
N VAL A 226 -27.50 -33.47 16.20
CA VAL A 226 -28.37 -34.32 17.03
C VAL A 226 -27.56 -35.11 18.05
N THR A 227 -26.36 -35.60 17.69
CA THR A 227 -25.45 -36.23 18.66
C THR A 227 -25.06 -35.26 19.76
N LYS A 228 -24.73 -34.00 19.43
CA LYS A 228 -24.42 -32.96 20.43
C LYS A 228 -25.62 -32.68 21.34
N LEU A 229 -26.83 -32.58 20.78
CA LEU A 229 -28.06 -32.37 21.56
C LEU A 229 -28.32 -33.52 22.52
N LEU A 230 -28.28 -34.76 22.04
CA LEU A 230 -28.57 -35.96 22.84
C LEU A 230 -27.49 -36.22 23.90
N MET A 231 -26.21 -35.97 23.61
CA MET A 231 -25.13 -36.22 24.57
C MET A 231 -25.03 -35.13 25.64
N LEU A 232 -25.20 -33.85 25.27
CA LEU A 232 -24.99 -32.74 26.20
C LEU A 232 -26.28 -32.28 26.89
N ASN A 233 -27.44 -32.56 26.30
CA ASN A 233 -28.75 -32.17 26.84
C ASN A 233 -29.77 -33.32 26.85
N PRO A 234 -29.40 -34.55 27.29
CA PRO A 234 -30.27 -35.72 27.16
C PRO A 234 -31.64 -35.54 27.82
N SER A 235 -31.69 -34.85 28.98
CA SER A 235 -32.94 -34.57 29.69
C SER A 235 -33.81 -33.50 29.03
N LYS A 236 -33.28 -32.71 28.10
CA LYS A 236 -34.01 -31.64 27.41
C LYS A 236 -34.42 -32.02 25.97
N VAL A 237 -34.03 -33.19 25.48
CA VAL A 237 -34.45 -33.71 24.16
C VAL A 237 -35.52 -34.78 24.38
N THR A 238 -36.64 -34.66 23.67
CA THR A 238 -37.68 -35.71 23.64
C THR A 238 -37.47 -36.59 22.42
N VAL A 239 -37.45 -37.92 22.61
CA VAL A 239 -37.37 -38.90 21.51
C VAL A 239 -38.75 -39.53 21.32
N CYS A 240 -39.36 -39.29 20.14
CA CYS A 240 -40.72 -39.72 19.80
C CYS A 240 -40.68 -40.88 18.80
N SER A 241 -40.96 -42.10 19.25
CA SER A 241 -41.05 -43.26 18.34
C SER A 241 -42.25 -43.17 17.38
N TYR A 242 -43.36 -42.59 17.84
CA TYR A 242 -44.59 -42.36 17.07
C TYR A 242 -45.26 -41.03 17.46
N PRO A 243 -46.06 -40.41 16.56
CA PRO A 243 -46.29 -40.80 15.16
C PRO A 243 -45.02 -40.65 14.31
N ILE A 244 -44.96 -41.37 13.18
CA ILE A 244 -43.85 -41.23 12.22
C ILE A 244 -43.84 -39.79 11.68
N TYR A 245 -42.68 -39.16 11.66
CA TYR A 245 -42.51 -37.77 11.25
C TYR A 245 -42.52 -37.60 9.73
N ALA A 246 -41.57 -38.24 9.04
CA ALA A 246 -41.36 -38.05 7.61
C ALA A 246 -41.12 -39.37 6.86
N ILE A 247 -41.22 -39.31 5.54
CA ILE A 247 -40.71 -40.30 4.59
C ILE A 247 -39.39 -39.75 4.04
N TYR A 248 -38.29 -40.39 4.43
CA TYR A 248 -36.92 -39.97 4.10
C TYR A 248 -36.45 -40.60 2.78
N SER A 249 -35.95 -39.81 1.86
CA SER A 249 -35.43 -40.25 0.56
C SER A 249 -33.97 -40.71 0.64
N LEU A 250 -33.69 -41.98 0.29
CA LEU A 250 -32.32 -42.52 0.17
C LEU A 250 -31.66 -42.19 -1.18
N ASP A 251 -32.38 -41.53 -2.08
CA ASP A 251 -31.96 -41.24 -3.46
C ASP A 251 -31.37 -39.84 -3.66
N GLY A 252 -31.17 -39.06 -2.59
CA GLY A 252 -30.67 -37.69 -2.66
C GLY A 252 -29.37 -37.56 -3.44
N GLU A 253 -29.30 -36.57 -4.33
CA GLU A 253 -28.16 -36.36 -5.25
C GLU A 253 -26.84 -36.08 -4.51
N ASP A 254 -26.88 -35.26 -3.46
CA ASP A 254 -25.71 -34.97 -2.61
C ASP A 254 -25.22 -36.23 -1.88
N THR A 255 -26.13 -37.10 -1.46
CA THR A 255 -25.79 -38.37 -0.80
C THR A 255 -25.15 -39.34 -1.78
N LYS A 256 -25.58 -39.37 -3.05
CA LYS A 256 -24.96 -40.19 -4.10
C LYS A 256 -23.54 -39.72 -4.41
N THR A 257 -23.34 -38.42 -4.57
CA THR A 257 -22.02 -37.80 -4.85
C THR A 257 -21.05 -37.96 -3.67
N ASN A 258 -21.52 -37.81 -2.43
CA ASN A 258 -20.65 -37.99 -1.26
C ASN A 258 -20.24 -39.46 -1.05
N LYS A 259 -21.11 -40.42 -1.41
CA LYS A 259 -20.80 -41.86 -1.34
C LYS A 259 -19.75 -42.28 -2.37
N SER A 260 -19.70 -41.64 -3.55
CA SER A 260 -18.68 -41.95 -4.57
C SER A 260 -17.28 -41.47 -4.20
N ASN A 261 -17.16 -40.48 -3.31
CA ASN A 261 -15.89 -39.79 -3.04
C ASN A 261 -15.26 -40.16 -1.68
N GLU A 262 -15.66 -41.26 -1.04
CA GLU A 262 -15.23 -41.72 0.31
C GLU A 262 -15.52 -40.76 1.50
N ILE A 263 -15.85 -39.50 1.25
CA ILE A 263 -16.22 -38.44 2.22
C ILE A 263 -17.34 -38.90 3.15
N TRP A 264 -18.35 -39.59 2.60
CA TRP A 264 -19.51 -40.06 3.35
C TRP A 264 -19.15 -41.00 4.50
N GLN A 265 -18.16 -41.89 4.27
CA GLN A 265 -17.70 -42.87 5.25
C GLN A 265 -16.75 -42.24 6.26
N ASP A 266 -15.85 -41.36 5.81
CA ASP A 266 -14.93 -40.61 6.69
C ASP A 266 -15.69 -39.76 7.73
N GLN A 267 -16.71 -39.00 7.32
CA GLN A 267 -17.47 -38.17 8.26
C GLN A 267 -18.20 -39.00 9.34
N ARG A 268 -18.70 -40.20 8.98
CA ARG A 268 -19.33 -41.13 9.93
C ARG A 268 -18.31 -41.74 10.88
N ASN A 269 -17.13 -42.12 10.37
CA ASN A 269 -16.03 -42.60 11.19
C ASN A 269 -15.54 -41.54 12.18
N ARG A 270 -15.47 -40.27 11.76
CA ARG A 270 -15.14 -39.13 12.65
C ARG A 270 -16.22 -38.91 13.69
N LEU A 271 -17.49 -38.95 13.30
CA LEU A 271 -18.61 -38.84 14.25
C LEU A 271 -18.55 -39.95 15.30
N ALA A 272 -18.31 -41.20 14.89
CA ALA A 272 -18.13 -42.35 15.78
C ALA A 272 -16.96 -42.15 16.76
N TYR A 273 -15.80 -41.71 16.26
CA TYR A 273 -14.65 -41.37 17.10
C TYR A 273 -14.99 -40.31 18.15
N VAL A 274 -15.65 -39.25 17.72
CA VAL A 274 -16.03 -38.14 18.60
C VAL A 274 -17.10 -38.53 19.61
N ALA A 275 -18.10 -39.31 19.20
CA ALA A 275 -19.13 -39.85 20.08
C ALA A 275 -18.53 -40.70 21.21
N ARG A 276 -17.56 -41.58 20.89
CA ARG A 276 -16.80 -42.34 21.90
C ARG A 276 -16.03 -41.42 22.86
N THR A 277 -15.37 -40.41 22.31
CA THR A 277 -14.57 -39.45 23.08
C THR A 277 -15.46 -38.67 24.06
N TRP A 278 -16.58 -38.11 23.59
CA TRP A 278 -17.53 -37.38 24.42
C TRP A 278 -18.15 -38.28 25.48
N SER A 279 -18.55 -39.50 25.11
CA SER A 279 -19.11 -40.49 26.04
C SER A 279 -18.11 -40.85 27.15
N THR A 280 -16.82 -40.97 26.82
CA THR A 280 -15.75 -41.20 27.80
C THR A 280 -15.60 -40.02 28.75
N LEU A 281 -15.55 -38.78 28.21
CA LEU A 281 -15.44 -37.57 29.03
C LEU A 281 -16.64 -37.40 29.97
N LEU A 282 -17.86 -37.64 29.48
CA LEU A 282 -19.09 -37.63 30.28
C LEU A 282 -19.07 -38.70 31.38
N SER A 283 -18.59 -39.91 31.07
CA SER A 283 -18.45 -41.00 32.06
C SER A 283 -17.49 -40.64 33.21
N THR A 284 -16.49 -39.78 32.94
CA THR A 284 -15.54 -39.30 33.95
C THR A 284 -16.04 -38.09 34.74
N ASN A 285 -17.30 -37.68 34.57
CA ASN A 285 -17.93 -36.53 35.22
C ASN A 285 -17.14 -35.21 35.04
N ARG A 286 -16.46 -35.05 33.89
CA ARG A 286 -15.76 -33.81 33.54
C ARG A 286 -16.76 -32.75 33.11
N HIS A 287 -16.56 -31.52 33.56
CA HIS A 287 -17.36 -30.38 33.12
C HIS A 287 -16.93 -29.94 31.72
N LEU A 288 -17.66 -30.41 30.70
CA LEU A 288 -17.45 -30.01 29.31
C LEU A 288 -17.83 -28.54 29.13
N LEU A 289 -16.88 -27.74 28.64
CA LEU A 289 -17.09 -26.32 28.31
C LEU A 289 -17.50 -26.15 26.85
N GLY A 290 -17.02 -27.03 25.97
CA GLY A 290 -17.35 -26.99 24.55
C GLY A 290 -16.89 -28.24 23.82
N VAL A 291 -17.66 -28.63 22.82
CA VAL A 291 -17.28 -29.71 21.90
C VAL A 291 -17.45 -29.23 20.47
N GLY A 292 -16.38 -29.31 19.70
CA GLY A 292 -16.31 -28.83 18.32
C GLY A 292 -15.79 -29.90 17.37
N MET A 293 -15.48 -29.47 16.14
CA MET A 293 -14.93 -30.33 15.09
C MET A 293 -13.42 -30.57 15.21
N GLU A 294 -12.72 -29.72 15.98
CA GLU A 294 -11.28 -29.83 16.21
C GLU A 294 -10.93 -30.60 17.47
N GLY A 295 -11.84 -30.62 18.44
CA GLY A 295 -11.54 -31.17 19.75
C GLY A 295 -12.66 -31.00 20.77
N ALA A 296 -12.40 -31.52 21.97
CA ALA A 296 -13.24 -31.35 23.14
C ALA A 296 -12.52 -30.47 24.18
N VAL A 297 -13.29 -29.61 24.84
CA VAL A 297 -12.83 -28.64 25.82
C VAL A 297 -13.55 -28.89 27.14
N TRP A 298 -12.80 -29.03 28.23
CA TRP A 298 -13.35 -29.24 29.56
C TRP A 298 -12.58 -28.46 30.63
N LEU A 299 -13.23 -28.27 31.78
CA LEU A 299 -12.61 -27.68 32.95
C LEU A 299 -11.98 -28.76 33.82
N GLN A 300 -10.72 -28.57 34.19
CA GLN A 300 -9.98 -29.45 35.10
C GLN A 300 -9.10 -28.60 36.02
N HIS A 301 -9.33 -28.66 37.35
CA HIS A 301 -8.56 -27.91 38.36
C HIS A 301 -8.41 -26.40 38.06
N ASN A 302 -9.51 -25.73 37.67
CA ASN A 302 -9.52 -24.31 37.26
C ASN A 302 -8.69 -23.98 36.00
N GLN A 303 -8.35 -25.01 35.21
CA GLN A 303 -7.74 -24.87 33.89
C GLN A 303 -8.70 -25.37 32.82
N VAL A 304 -8.75 -24.64 31.71
CA VAL A 304 -9.40 -25.09 30.47
C VAL A 304 -8.42 -26.00 29.75
N VAL A 305 -8.84 -27.22 29.45
CA VAL A 305 -8.06 -28.17 28.65
C VAL A 305 -8.78 -28.40 27.33
N LYS A 306 -8.10 -28.18 26.19
CA LYS A 306 -8.54 -28.59 24.85
C LYS A 306 -7.71 -29.78 24.41
N GLU A 307 -8.37 -30.88 24.05
CA GLU A 307 -7.74 -32.02 23.37
C GLU A 307 -8.16 -32.02 21.90
N PHE A 308 -7.17 -32.07 21.02
CA PHE A 308 -7.39 -32.12 19.59
C PHE A 308 -7.66 -33.56 19.13
N TYR A 309 -8.62 -33.72 18.22
CA TYR A 309 -8.82 -35.01 17.54
C TYR A 309 -7.63 -35.34 16.62
N PRO A 310 -7.43 -36.62 16.24
CA PRO A 310 -6.28 -37.06 15.47
C PRO A 310 -6.03 -36.30 14.15
N TRP A 311 -7.10 -35.79 13.54
CA TRP A 311 -7.06 -35.08 12.25
C TRP A 311 -7.05 -33.54 12.39
N ALA A 312 -7.07 -33.00 13.61
CA ALA A 312 -7.32 -31.59 13.83
C ALA A 312 -6.04 -30.73 13.81
N ILE A 313 -4.91 -31.27 14.29
CA ILE A 313 -3.63 -30.57 14.33
C ILE A 313 -2.44 -31.54 14.30
N SER A 314 -1.38 -31.14 13.60
CA SER A 314 -0.11 -31.88 13.44
C SER A 314 1.02 -31.33 14.32
N ASP A 315 2.09 -32.12 14.49
CA ASP A 315 3.30 -31.69 15.21
C ASP A 315 3.94 -30.44 14.60
N THR A 316 3.91 -30.33 13.27
CA THR A 316 4.44 -29.17 12.54
C THR A 316 3.63 -27.91 12.82
N GLU A 317 2.30 -28.01 12.83
CA GLU A 317 1.42 -26.88 13.15
C GLU A 317 1.60 -26.40 14.59
N VAL A 318 1.73 -27.30 15.57
CA VAL A 318 2.01 -26.92 16.96
C VAL A 318 3.35 -26.19 17.08
N ARG A 319 4.40 -26.65 16.39
CA ARG A 319 5.70 -25.95 16.35
C ARG A 319 5.55 -24.56 15.73
N SER A 320 4.86 -24.44 14.60
CA SER A 320 4.60 -23.16 13.94
C SER A 320 3.81 -22.19 14.82
N LEU A 321 2.79 -22.68 15.54
CA LEU A 321 2.02 -21.86 16.49
C LEU A 321 2.88 -21.38 17.66
N ARG A 322 3.72 -22.26 18.23
CA ARG A 322 4.67 -21.86 19.28
C ARG A 322 5.58 -20.74 18.79
N THR A 323 6.14 -20.86 17.59
CA THR A 323 6.98 -19.81 17.00
C THR A 323 6.20 -18.53 16.70
N LEU A 324 4.98 -18.64 16.17
CA LEU A 324 4.14 -17.49 15.81
C LEU A 324 3.76 -16.64 17.04
N LEU A 325 3.55 -17.29 18.19
CA LEU A 325 3.06 -16.68 19.43
C LEU A 325 4.19 -16.37 20.45
N ALA A 326 5.41 -16.86 20.23
CA ALA A 326 6.53 -16.68 21.17
C ALA A 326 6.89 -15.19 21.35
N GLU A 327 7.10 -14.79 22.61
CA GLU A 327 7.67 -13.49 23.01
C GLU A 327 6.90 -12.26 22.48
N LYS A 328 5.59 -12.38 22.30
CA LYS A 328 4.72 -11.30 21.83
C LYS A 328 3.63 -10.94 22.84
N ASP A 329 3.35 -9.65 22.97
CA ASP A 329 2.15 -9.17 23.65
C ASP A 329 0.94 -9.33 22.72
N LEU A 330 0.11 -10.33 22.99
CA LEU A 330 -1.01 -10.74 22.15
C LEU A 330 -2.30 -10.81 22.96
N PRO A 331 -3.45 -10.37 22.40
CA PRO A 331 -4.77 -10.59 22.99
C PRO A 331 -5.23 -12.04 22.73
N ILE A 332 -4.39 -13.01 23.06
CA ILE A 332 -4.62 -14.46 22.88
C ILE A 332 -4.22 -15.15 24.19
N SER A 333 -5.06 -16.06 24.68
CA SER A 333 -4.75 -16.77 25.93
C SER A 333 -3.41 -17.51 25.84
N THR A 334 -2.58 -17.38 26.88
CA THR A 334 -1.33 -18.12 26.99
C THR A 334 -1.61 -19.60 27.24
N VAL A 335 -1.06 -20.48 26.39
CA VAL A 335 -1.32 -21.92 26.45
C VAL A 335 -0.08 -22.74 26.78
N THR A 336 -0.26 -23.82 27.53
CA THR A 336 0.76 -24.85 27.75
C THR A 336 0.42 -26.11 26.96
N TRP A 337 1.29 -26.47 26.02
CA TRP A 337 1.10 -27.61 25.12
C TRP A 337 1.70 -28.90 25.70
N ARG A 338 0.98 -30.01 25.59
CA ARG A 338 1.45 -31.37 25.90
C ARG A 338 0.91 -32.40 24.92
N LYS A 339 1.57 -33.54 24.79
CA LYS A 339 1.10 -34.68 23.97
C LYS A 339 0.73 -35.84 24.90
N CYS A 340 -0.53 -36.28 24.84
CA CYS A 340 -1.10 -37.34 25.67
C CYS A 340 -1.65 -38.42 24.75
N ASP A 341 -1.22 -39.68 24.91
CA ASP A 341 -1.67 -40.81 24.09
C ASP A 341 -1.60 -40.55 22.56
N GLY A 342 -0.55 -39.83 22.14
CA GLY A 342 -0.36 -39.44 20.74
C GLY A 342 -1.15 -38.21 20.28
N LEU A 343 -2.07 -37.69 21.08
CA LEU A 343 -2.90 -36.52 20.78
C LEU A 343 -2.35 -35.24 21.42
N TRP A 344 -2.50 -34.12 20.72
CA TRP A 344 -2.15 -32.82 21.28
C TRP A 344 -3.22 -32.31 22.23
N GLN A 345 -2.76 -31.74 23.34
CA GLN A 345 -3.59 -31.00 24.28
C GLN A 345 -2.93 -29.66 24.59
N TYR A 346 -3.74 -28.65 24.88
CA TYR A 346 -3.27 -27.49 25.61
C TYR A 346 -4.10 -27.23 26.86
N SER A 347 -3.47 -26.57 27.83
CA SER A 347 -4.14 -26.02 29.01
C SER A 347 -3.95 -24.50 29.10
N THR A 348 -4.99 -23.78 29.50
CA THR A 348 -4.97 -22.33 29.81
C THR A 348 -5.80 -22.04 31.07
N SER A 349 -5.59 -20.88 31.69
CA SER A 349 -6.38 -20.44 32.85
C SER A 349 -7.84 -20.23 32.45
N PHE A 350 -8.77 -20.66 33.30
CA PHE A 350 -10.19 -20.43 33.07
C PHE A 350 -10.57 -18.96 33.33
N GLN A 351 -11.27 -18.35 32.38
CA GLN A 351 -11.87 -17.02 32.48
C GLN A 351 -13.36 -17.13 32.16
N ASN A 352 -14.23 -16.59 33.02
CA ASN A 352 -15.68 -16.74 32.89
C ASN A 352 -16.36 -15.46 32.37
N ASN A 353 -16.00 -15.02 31.17
CA ASN A 353 -16.52 -13.79 30.56
C ASN A 353 -16.85 -13.97 29.06
N ALA A 354 -17.79 -14.87 28.77
CA ALA A 354 -18.22 -15.11 27.38
C ALA A 354 -18.83 -13.85 26.76
N LEU A 355 -18.60 -13.66 25.45
CA LEU A 355 -19.17 -12.56 24.71
C LEU A 355 -20.69 -12.71 24.60
N THR A 356 -21.45 -11.65 24.83
CA THR A 356 -22.91 -11.62 24.62
C THR A 356 -23.23 -11.21 23.17
N ASN A 357 -24.51 -11.27 22.79
CA ASN A 357 -24.98 -10.77 21.49
C ASN A 357 -25.02 -9.23 21.42
N GLU A 358 -24.54 -8.53 22.44
CA GLU A 358 -24.52 -7.07 22.50
C GLU A 358 -23.44 -6.49 21.59
N LYS A 359 -23.60 -5.21 21.25
CA LYS A 359 -22.60 -4.47 20.45
C LYS A 359 -21.34 -4.26 21.27
N LEU A 360 -20.21 -4.54 20.65
CA LEU A 360 -18.89 -4.22 21.19
C LEU A 360 -18.54 -2.76 20.93
N SER A 361 -17.73 -2.18 21.81
CA SER A 361 -17.21 -0.83 21.58
C SER A 361 -16.22 -0.83 20.40
N GLU A 362 -16.33 0.17 19.52
CA GLU A 362 -15.38 0.35 18.40
C GLU A 362 -13.94 0.42 18.91
N LYS A 363 -13.72 1.08 20.05
CA LYS A 363 -12.40 1.21 20.68
C LYS A 363 -11.79 -0.16 21.02
N SER A 364 -12.52 -1.04 21.71
CA SER A 364 -12.02 -2.37 22.10
C SER A 364 -11.68 -3.23 20.87
N ILE A 365 -12.47 -3.13 19.80
CA ILE A 365 -12.18 -3.78 18.51
C ILE A 365 -10.90 -3.22 17.88
N VAL A 366 -10.75 -1.89 17.81
CA VAL A 366 -9.57 -1.25 17.21
C VAL A 366 -8.31 -1.62 17.99
N ASP A 367 -8.35 -1.57 19.32
CA ASP A 367 -7.21 -1.92 20.19
C ASP A 367 -6.80 -3.39 20.00
N TYR A 368 -7.76 -4.31 19.93
CA TYR A 368 -7.54 -5.73 19.61
C TYR A 368 -6.87 -5.93 18.24
N LEU A 369 -7.41 -5.29 17.19
CA LEU A 369 -6.89 -5.41 15.83
C LEU A 369 -5.48 -4.82 15.71
N LYS A 370 -5.19 -3.72 16.40
CA LYS A 370 -3.86 -3.09 16.41
C LYS A 370 -2.81 -3.98 17.07
N LYS A 371 -3.11 -4.58 18.23
CA LYS A 371 -2.19 -5.52 18.89
C LYS A 371 -1.84 -6.70 17.98
N LEU A 372 -2.85 -7.30 17.33
CA LEU A 372 -2.63 -8.39 16.38
C LEU A 372 -1.79 -7.98 15.15
N TYR A 373 -2.08 -6.81 14.57
CA TYR A 373 -1.33 -6.31 13.42
C TYR A 373 0.15 -6.07 13.75
N HIS A 374 0.44 -5.39 14.86
CA HIS A 374 1.83 -5.14 15.29
C HIS A 374 2.58 -6.43 15.63
N ALA A 375 1.88 -7.44 16.17
CA ALA A 375 2.46 -8.74 16.46
C ALA A 375 2.62 -9.66 15.22
N GLY A 376 2.09 -9.25 14.06
CA GLY A 376 2.15 -10.03 12.83
C GLY A 376 1.27 -11.28 12.84
N VAL A 377 0.11 -11.25 13.51
CA VAL A 377 -0.80 -12.39 13.69
C VAL A 377 -2.22 -12.06 13.21
N CYS A 378 -2.91 -13.04 12.63
CA CYS A 378 -4.34 -12.98 12.32
C CYS A 378 -5.07 -14.19 12.93
N THR A 379 -6.31 -13.96 13.37
CA THR A 379 -7.24 -14.98 13.86
C THR A 379 -8.34 -15.18 12.80
N LEU A 380 -8.33 -16.29 12.07
CA LEU A 380 -9.22 -16.49 10.91
C LEU A 380 -10.64 -16.93 11.28
N ASN A 381 -10.81 -17.55 12.45
CA ASN A 381 -12.09 -18.05 12.95
C ASN A 381 -12.70 -17.09 13.99
N ILE A 382 -13.07 -15.89 13.51
CA ILE A 382 -13.78 -14.88 14.30
C ILE A 382 -15.26 -15.27 14.42
N LYS A 383 -15.68 -15.58 15.64
CA LYS A 383 -17.06 -15.81 16.08
C LYS A 383 -17.17 -15.51 17.58
N ARG A 384 -18.37 -15.29 18.11
CA ARG A 384 -18.55 -14.88 19.52
C ARG A 384 -18.02 -15.92 20.50
N ASP A 385 -18.25 -17.21 20.22
CA ASP A 385 -17.76 -18.33 21.04
C ASP A 385 -16.22 -18.40 21.17
N ASN A 386 -15.49 -17.74 20.28
CA ASN A 386 -14.02 -17.77 20.25
C ASN A 386 -13.40 -16.51 20.88
N LEU A 387 -14.22 -15.59 21.40
CA LEU A 387 -13.80 -14.33 21.98
C LEU A 387 -14.38 -14.19 23.40
N ILE A 388 -13.60 -13.58 24.29
CA ILE A 388 -14.04 -13.19 25.63
C ILE A 388 -13.72 -11.71 25.86
N VAL A 389 -14.40 -11.12 26.84
CA VAL A 389 -14.05 -9.78 27.34
C VAL A 389 -13.32 -9.94 28.67
N THR A 390 -12.08 -9.48 28.77
CA THR A 390 -11.32 -9.54 30.03
C THR A 390 -11.99 -8.68 31.11
N PRO A 391 -11.68 -8.88 32.41
CA PRO A 391 -12.18 -8.00 33.47
C PRO A 391 -11.85 -6.51 33.26
N GLN A 392 -10.84 -6.20 32.46
CA GLN A 392 -10.42 -4.84 32.09
C GLN A 392 -11.21 -4.26 30.91
N GLY A 393 -12.06 -5.05 30.24
CA GLY A 393 -12.86 -4.63 29.08
C GLY A 393 -12.20 -4.86 27.72
N ASP A 394 -11.06 -5.57 27.68
CA ASP A 394 -10.35 -5.89 26.45
C ASP A 394 -10.87 -7.17 25.80
N LEU A 395 -10.80 -7.28 24.47
CA LEU A 395 -11.09 -8.53 23.77
C LEU A 395 -9.90 -9.49 23.84
N GLU A 396 -10.16 -10.77 24.10
CA GLU A 396 -9.17 -11.85 24.06
C GLU A 396 -9.69 -13.03 23.22
N TYR A 397 -8.82 -13.63 22.41
CA TYR A 397 -9.12 -14.80 21.59
C TYR A 397 -8.70 -16.10 22.30
N ILE A 398 -9.63 -17.06 22.38
CA ILE A 398 -9.47 -18.27 23.20
C ILE A 398 -9.40 -19.59 22.40
N ASP A 399 -9.73 -19.56 21.11
CA ASP A 399 -9.73 -20.76 20.24
C ASP A 399 -8.35 -20.98 19.60
N VAL A 400 -7.37 -21.34 20.43
CA VAL A 400 -6.01 -21.59 19.96
C VAL A 400 -6.00 -22.85 19.08
N GLY A 401 -5.49 -22.72 17.86
CA GLY A 401 -5.51 -23.78 16.85
C GLY A 401 -4.96 -23.29 15.51
N LYS A 402 -5.21 -24.05 14.44
CA LYS A 402 -4.69 -23.77 13.09
C LYS A 402 -5.18 -22.45 12.48
N ASP A 403 -6.26 -21.88 13.00
CA ASP A 403 -6.83 -20.61 12.52
C ASP A 403 -6.03 -19.38 12.98
N LEU A 404 -5.06 -19.57 13.88
CA LEU A 404 -4.02 -18.57 14.15
C LEU A 404 -2.95 -18.65 13.06
N GLN A 405 -2.82 -17.57 12.31
CA GLN A 405 -2.03 -17.52 11.09
C GLN A 405 -1.15 -16.27 11.04
N PRO A 406 0.00 -16.30 10.32
CA PRO A 406 0.77 -15.10 10.07
C PRO A 406 -0.05 -14.01 9.37
N LEU A 407 0.24 -12.75 9.70
CA LEU A 407 -0.34 -11.57 9.09
C LEU A 407 -0.15 -11.57 7.57
N THR A 408 -1.26 -11.38 6.87
CA THR A 408 -1.26 -10.97 5.45
C THR A 408 -2.32 -9.88 5.26
N SER A 409 -2.16 -9.04 4.26
CA SER A 409 -3.10 -7.99 3.89
C SER A 409 -4.53 -8.54 3.69
N SER A 410 -4.65 -9.71 3.05
CA SER A 410 -5.93 -10.38 2.83
C SER A 410 -6.54 -10.95 4.11
N ARG A 411 -5.76 -11.65 4.92
CA ARG A 411 -6.23 -12.24 6.19
C ARG A 411 -6.64 -11.15 7.18
N PHE A 412 -5.89 -10.06 7.25
CA PHE A 412 -6.19 -8.94 8.14
C PHE A 412 -7.49 -8.25 7.76
N ARG A 413 -7.69 -7.94 6.47
CA ARG A 413 -8.94 -7.36 5.97
C ARG A 413 -10.14 -8.27 6.25
N ASP A 414 -9.98 -9.58 6.03
CA ASP A 414 -11.05 -10.54 6.27
C ASP A 414 -11.40 -10.65 7.76
N MET A 415 -10.39 -10.70 8.63
CA MET A 415 -10.55 -10.68 10.08
C MET A 415 -11.26 -9.41 10.55
N CYS A 416 -10.86 -8.24 10.05
CA CYS A 416 -11.48 -6.96 10.34
C CYS A 416 -12.95 -6.94 9.91
N ALA A 417 -13.27 -7.43 8.71
CA ALA A 417 -14.65 -7.45 8.19
C ALA A 417 -15.57 -8.35 9.03
N ARG A 418 -15.09 -9.52 9.45
CA ARG A 418 -15.83 -10.43 10.32
C ARG A 418 -16.07 -9.82 11.70
N LEU A 419 -15.02 -9.29 12.33
CA LEU A 419 -15.12 -8.69 13.66
C LEU A 419 -16.00 -7.43 13.64
N TYR A 420 -15.91 -6.62 12.59
CA TYR A 420 -16.78 -5.47 12.37
C TYR A 420 -18.26 -5.90 12.22
N SER A 421 -18.52 -6.95 11.45
CA SER A 421 -19.86 -7.51 11.24
C SER A 421 -20.50 -7.97 12.56
N ILE A 422 -19.80 -8.79 13.35
CA ILE A 422 -20.37 -9.31 14.60
C ILE A 422 -20.36 -8.28 15.74
N GLY A 423 -19.32 -7.45 15.83
CA GLY A 423 -19.11 -6.55 16.96
C GLY A 423 -19.82 -5.21 16.84
N ILE A 424 -19.79 -4.59 15.65
CA ILE A 424 -20.35 -3.24 15.44
C ILE A 424 -21.75 -3.30 14.82
N LEU A 425 -21.93 -4.12 13.79
CA LEU A 425 -23.24 -4.29 13.13
C LEU A 425 -24.17 -5.24 13.90
N ALA A 426 -23.64 -6.04 14.84
CA ALA A 426 -24.38 -7.06 15.57
C ALA A 426 -25.01 -8.14 14.67
N ASN A 427 -24.42 -8.41 13.50
CA ASN A 427 -24.84 -9.50 12.64
C ASN A 427 -24.53 -10.87 13.28
N THR A 428 -25.14 -11.93 12.74
CA THR A 428 -24.85 -13.31 13.16
C THR A 428 -23.45 -13.73 12.73
N ASP A 429 -22.86 -14.71 13.44
CA ASP A 429 -21.46 -15.10 13.29
C ASP A 429 -21.10 -15.58 11.87
N GLU A 430 -22.05 -16.21 11.18
CA GLU A 430 -21.89 -16.69 9.81
C GLU A 430 -22.37 -15.69 8.74
N GLU A 431 -22.79 -14.47 9.10
CA GLU A 431 -23.26 -13.50 8.10
C GLU A 431 -22.18 -13.24 7.04
N VAL A 432 -20.94 -12.95 7.47
CA VAL A 432 -19.82 -12.61 6.59
C VAL A 432 -18.77 -13.73 6.63
N VAL A 433 -18.78 -14.62 5.64
CA VAL A 433 -17.80 -15.70 5.51
C VAL A 433 -17.39 -15.91 4.05
N ARG A 434 -16.40 -16.79 3.82
CA ARG A 434 -15.94 -17.10 2.47
C ARG A 434 -16.91 -18.05 1.74
N ARG A 435 -17.47 -17.60 0.62
CA ARG A 435 -18.48 -18.28 -0.23
C ARG A 435 -18.16 -18.08 -1.71
N LEU A 436 -18.64 -18.99 -2.56
CA LEU A 436 -18.60 -18.76 -4.01
C LEU A 436 -19.60 -17.66 -4.36
N SER A 437 -19.13 -16.61 -5.04
CA SER A 437 -19.98 -15.52 -5.51
C SER A 437 -19.45 -14.97 -6.82
N TRP A 438 -20.36 -14.33 -7.56
CA TRP A 438 -20.07 -13.56 -8.76
C TRP A 438 -19.62 -12.12 -8.42
N ARG A 439 -19.88 -11.64 -7.20
CA ARG A 439 -19.41 -10.33 -6.75
C ARG A 439 -17.87 -10.30 -6.69
N ARG A 440 -17.29 -9.12 -6.90
CA ARG A 440 -15.89 -8.91 -6.58
C ARG A 440 -15.72 -8.78 -5.07
N GLN A 441 -14.54 -9.12 -4.59
CA GLN A 441 -14.24 -9.09 -3.16
C GLN A 441 -14.36 -7.68 -2.55
N ASP A 442 -13.95 -6.64 -3.25
CA ASP A 442 -14.11 -5.25 -2.84
C ASP A 442 -15.57 -4.82 -2.86
N ASP A 443 -16.34 -5.18 -3.90
CA ASP A 443 -17.78 -4.90 -3.98
C ASP A 443 -18.56 -5.52 -2.81
N ALA A 444 -18.26 -6.77 -2.45
CA ALA A 444 -18.87 -7.42 -1.30
C ALA A 444 -18.54 -6.72 0.02
N LEU A 445 -17.30 -6.27 0.22
CA LEU A 445 -16.92 -5.55 1.44
C LEU A 445 -17.47 -4.13 1.49
N MET A 446 -17.58 -3.45 0.35
CA MET A 446 -18.23 -2.12 0.25
C MET A 446 -19.73 -2.20 0.59
N SER A 447 -20.36 -3.36 0.40
CA SER A 447 -21.75 -3.56 0.77
C SER A 447 -21.98 -3.66 2.29
N LEU A 448 -20.92 -3.87 3.09
CA LEU A 448 -20.99 -3.81 4.55
C LEU A 448 -21.06 -2.34 5.01
N PRO A 449 -22.16 -1.88 5.64
CA PRO A 449 -22.35 -0.48 5.98
C PRO A 449 -21.22 0.06 6.88
N GLY A 450 -20.54 1.12 6.43
CA GLY A 450 -19.49 1.81 7.19
C GLY A 450 -18.12 1.13 7.20
N PHE A 451 -17.99 -0.09 6.66
CA PHE A 451 -16.75 -0.87 6.79
C PHE A 451 -15.56 -0.24 6.04
N GLU A 452 -15.80 0.37 4.88
CA GLU A 452 -14.74 1.06 4.12
C GLU A 452 -14.11 2.20 4.93
N GLN A 453 -14.94 3.03 5.58
CA GLN A 453 -14.46 4.14 6.41
C GLN A 453 -13.74 3.63 7.65
N PHE A 454 -14.29 2.60 8.31
CA PHE A 454 -13.67 1.95 9.46
C PHE A 454 -12.28 1.38 9.12
N TYR A 455 -12.18 0.59 8.05
CA TYR A 455 -10.92 -0.04 7.66
C TYR A 455 -9.87 1.00 7.26
N ARG A 456 -10.26 2.05 6.53
CA ARG A 456 -9.36 3.16 6.19
C ARG A 456 -8.82 3.87 7.43
N LYS A 457 -9.69 4.18 8.40
CA LYS A 457 -9.30 4.79 9.67
C LYS A 457 -8.33 3.89 10.44
N LEU A 458 -8.63 2.59 10.56
CA LEU A 458 -7.78 1.62 11.23
C LEU A 458 -6.36 1.56 10.64
N ILE A 459 -6.24 1.43 9.31
CA ILE A 459 -4.92 1.39 8.65
C ILE A 459 -4.17 2.72 8.80
N THR A 460 -4.88 3.84 8.82
CA THR A 460 -4.29 5.18 9.03
C THR A 460 -3.74 5.33 10.46
N GLU A 461 -4.47 4.84 11.47
CA GLU A 461 -4.03 4.83 12.88
C GLU A 461 -2.90 3.83 13.15
N LEU A 462 -2.78 2.77 12.35
CA LEU A 462 -1.65 1.82 12.38
C LEU A 462 -0.37 2.40 11.80
N HIS A 463 -0.48 3.38 10.90
CA HIS A 463 0.64 3.97 10.16
C HIS A 463 0.58 5.50 10.15
N PRO A 464 0.60 6.16 11.33
CA PRO A 464 0.47 7.63 11.42
C PRO A 464 1.59 8.36 10.67
N GLN A 465 2.78 7.79 10.57
CA GLN A 465 3.92 8.32 9.82
C GLN A 465 3.70 8.39 8.30
N CYS A 466 2.74 7.62 7.76
CA CYS A 466 2.44 7.60 6.33
C CYS A 466 1.42 8.67 5.94
N VAL A 467 0.71 9.26 6.90
CA VAL A 467 -0.26 10.33 6.67
C VAL A 467 0.48 11.61 6.25
N GLU A 468 -0.12 12.44 5.40
CA GLU A 468 0.52 13.68 4.92
C GLU A 468 1.03 14.52 6.11
N PRO A 469 2.35 14.84 6.15
CA PRO A 469 2.92 15.61 7.25
C PRO A 469 2.51 17.10 7.18
N CYS A 470 2.68 17.81 8.30
CA CYS A 470 2.50 19.26 8.37
C CYS A 470 3.35 19.99 7.30
N ARG A 471 2.76 21.03 6.70
CA ARG A 471 3.41 21.86 5.67
C ARG A 471 4.46 22.79 6.30
N ASN A 472 5.54 23.03 5.55
CA ASN A 472 6.74 23.85 5.84
C ASN A 472 7.93 23.07 6.40
N LEU A 473 8.67 22.41 5.50
CA LEU A 473 9.92 21.68 5.80
C LEU A 473 11.12 22.22 5.01
N THR A 474 10.93 23.24 4.18
CA THR A 474 12.03 23.90 3.48
C THR A 474 12.89 24.67 4.48
N PRO A 475 14.22 24.53 4.43
CA PRO A 475 15.11 25.35 5.24
C PRO A 475 14.84 26.82 4.98
N THR A 476 14.56 27.58 6.04
CA THR A 476 14.35 29.02 5.97
C THR A 476 15.67 29.75 6.16
N VAL A 477 15.89 30.80 5.38
CA VAL A 477 17.01 31.74 5.58
C VAL A 477 16.98 32.27 7.01
N SER A 478 18.12 32.28 7.70
CA SER A 478 18.19 32.72 9.10
C SER A 478 18.10 34.24 9.25
N CYS A 479 18.69 35.00 8.32
CA CYS A 479 18.62 36.47 8.30
C CYS A 479 19.02 37.06 6.93
N LYS A 480 18.70 38.34 6.73
CA LYS A 480 19.10 39.12 5.56
C LYS A 480 20.28 40.03 5.95
N SER A 481 21.37 40.00 5.20
CA SER A 481 22.48 40.94 5.37
C SER A 481 22.04 42.34 4.94
N GLU A 482 22.28 43.35 5.79
CA GLU A 482 21.97 44.74 5.45
C GLU A 482 23.10 45.44 4.67
N SER A 483 24.29 44.81 4.61
CA SER A 483 25.51 45.46 4.14
C SER A 483 26.03 44.95 2.79
N VAL A 484 25.41 43.91 2.22
CA VAL A 484 25.88 43.25 1.01
C VAL A 484 24.79 43.19 -0.06
N THR A 485 25.08 43.70 -1.24
CA THR A 485 24.29 43.50 -2.46
C THR A 485 24.91 42.40 -3.32
N LEU A 486 24.11 41.46 -3.82
CA LEU A 486 24.52 40.55 -4.90
C LEU A 486 24.31 41.24 -6.25
N MET A 487 25.34 41.34 -7.07
CA MET A 487 25.27 41.89 -8.43
C MET A 487 25.68 40.83 -9.45
N ILE A 488 24.71 40.40 -10.27
CA ILE A 488 24.94 39.47 -11.38
C ILE A 488 25.08 40.29 -12.65
N LYS A 489 26.13 40.05 -13.43
CA LYS A 489 26.40 40.80 -14.67
C LYS A 489 26.01 39.97 -15.88
N ALA A 490 25.22 40.56 -16.77
CA ALA A 490 24.78 39.97 -18.02
C ALA A 490 24.98 40.93 -19.19
N CYS A 491 25.03 40.40 -20.40
CA CYS A 491 25.02 41.16 -21.64
C CYS A 491 24.09 40.51 -22.68
N ALA A 492 23.95 41.14 -23.85
CA ALA A 492 23.06 40.65 -24.90
C ALA A 492 23.33 39.19 -25.34
N GLN A 493 24.56 38.68 -25.16
CA GLN A 493 24.94 37.30 -25.53
C GLN A 493 24.32 36.24 -24.61
N ASP A 494 23.89 36.62 -23.42
CA ASP A 494 23.45 35.68 -22.39
C ASP A 494 22.00 35.22 -22.54
N ALA A 495 21.28 35.73 -23.55
CA ALA A 495 19.85 35.52 -23.75
C ALA A 495 19.40 34.05 -23.61
N LYS A 496 20.21 33.09 -24.07
CA LYS A 496 19.84 31.66 -24.04
C LYS A 496 19.88 31.03 -22.64
N VAL A 497 20.67 31.57 -21.70
CA VAL A 497 20.95 30.94 -20.41
C VAL A 497 20.59 31.82 -19.21
N LEU A 498 20.13 33.06 -19.45
CA LEU A 498 19.90 34.07 -18.41
C LEU A 498 19.05 33.56 -17.24
N SER A 499 17.83 33.09 -17.54
CA SER A 499 16.89 32.67 -16.49
C SER A 499 17.44 31.54 -15.63
N ASP A 500 17.98 30.49 -16.26
CA ASP A 500 18.51 29.31 -15.55
C ASP A 500 19.76 29.65 -14.73
N GLN A 501 20.65 30.49 -15.25
CA GLN A 501 21.87 30.88 -14.55
C GLN A 501 21.60 31.85 -13.40
N VAL A 502 20.71 32.83 -13.57
CA VAL A 502 20.29 33.69 -12.44
C VAL A 502 19.66 32.83 -11.35
N LEU A 503 18.78 31.90 -11.72
CA LEU A 503 18.16 30.97 -10.76
C LEU A 503 19.20 30.13 -10.03
N HIS A 504 20.18 29.56 -10.74
CA HIS A 504 21.30 28.83 -10.16
C HIS A 504 22.10 29.70 -9.17
N ILE A 505 22.57 30.88 -9.60
CA ILE A 505 23.39 31.77 -8.77
C ILE A 505 22.63 32.17 -7.51
N VAL A 506 21.41 32.66 -7.67
CA VAL A 506 20.59 33.16 -6.58
C VAL A 506 20.28 32.05 -5.57
N THR A 507 19.88 30.86 -6.02
CA THR A 507 19.56 29.74 -5.13
C THR A 507 20.78 29.20 -4.38
N GLN A 508 21.94 29.14 -5.02
CA GLN A 508 23.19 28.65 -4.40
C GLN A 508 23.80 29.63 -3.39
N LEU A 509 23.43 30.90 -3.45
CA LEU A 509 24.02 31.96 -2.62
C LEU A 509 23.10 32.47 -1.50
N ARG A 510 21.78 32.41 -1.64
CA ARG A 510 20.85 33.00 -0.65
C ARG A 510 20.70 32.22 0.67
N TYR A 511 21.44 31.14 0.86
CA TYR A 511 21.44 30.35 2.10
C TYR A 511 22.87 30.15 2.63
N PRO A 512 23.14 30.31 3.94
CA PRO A 512 22.16 30.53 5.02
C PRO A 512 21.71 32.00 5.19
N ILE A 513 22.42 32.94 4.58
CA ILE A 513 22.18 34.39 4.68
C ILE A 513 21.71 34.94 3.33
N ASP A 514 20.68 35.78 3.36
CA ASP A 514 20.18 36.46 2.17
C ASP A 514 20.84 37.85 1.98
N PHE A 515 20.77 38.41 0.78
CA PHE A 515 21.39 39.69 0.44
C PHE A 515 20.47 40.86 0.72
N ALA A 516 21.02 42.06 1.00
CA ALA A 516 20.24 43.29 1.14
C ALA A 516 19.38 43.55 -0.11
N GLN A 517 20.00 43.32 -1.26
CA GLN A 517 19.42 43.43 -2.59
C GLN A 517 20.14 42.47 -3.55
N THR A 518 19.39 41.88 -4.48
CA THR A 518 19.88 41.12 -5.63
C THR A 518 19.63 41.92 -6.90
N VAL A 519 20.69 42.26 -7.61
CA VAL A 519 20.68 43.17 -8.76
C VAL A 519 21.19 42.45 -9.99
N LEU A 520 20.47 42.55 -11.10
CA LEU A 520 20.94 42.11 -12.41
C LEU A 520 21.39 43.34 -13.21
N LEU A 521 22.69 43.46 -13.46
CA LEU A 521 23.30 44.52 -14.26
C LEU A 521 23.43 44.05 -15.72
N ILE A 522 22.85 44.81 -16.65
CA ILE A 522 22.83 44.51 -18.08
C ILE A 522 23.68 45.54 -18.83
N ASP A 523 24.69 45.03 -19.54
CA ASP A 523 25.39 45.78 -20.59
C ASP A 523 24.55 45.73 -21.90
N PRO A 524 24.04 46.87 -22.40
CA PRO A 524 23.21 46.92 -23.59
C PRO A 524 24.01 46.83 -24.90
N HIS A 525 25.33 46.58 -24.86
CA HIS A 525 26.13 46.43 -26.06
C HIS A 525 25.66 45.24 -26.92
N GLU A 526 25.32 45.51 -28.19
CA GLU A 526 24.68 44.52 -29.08
C GLU A 526 25.63 43.81 -30.07
N GLY A 527 26.95 44.06 -30.06
CA GLY A 527 27.85 43.36 -31.00
C GLY A 527 29.30 43.83 -31.01
N GLN A 528 30.20 43.02 -31.61
CA GLN A 528 31.67 43.13 -31.59
C GLN A 528 32.35 42.76 -30.25
N PHE A 529 31.74 41.88 -29.45
CA PHE A 529 32.30 41.43 -28.17
C PHE A 529 33.74 40.93 -28.28
N LEU A 530 34.57 41.23 -27.27
CA LEU A 530 35.95 40.74 -27.15
C LEU A 530 36.04 39.20 -27.30
N ARG A 531 35.03 38.47 -26.82
CA ARG A 531 34.92 37.00 -26.95
C ARG A 531 33.45 36.58 -27.14
N GLN A 532 32.97 36.69 -28.37
CA GLN A 532 31.61 36.26 -28.71
C GLN A 532 31.46 34.73 -28.66
N TYR A 533 30.46 34.24 -27.93
CA TYR A 533 30.16 32.80 -27.81
C TYR A 533 28.72 32.44 -28.23
N SER A 534 27.86 33.43 -28.44
CA SER A 534 26.47 33.27 -28.86
C SER A 534 26.00 34.50 -29.65
N ASN A 535 24.84 34.38 -30.31
CA ASN A 535 24.21 35.52 -30.98
C ASN A 535 23.59 36.46 -29.92
N PRO A 536 23.89 37.77 -29.98
CA PRO A 536 23.31 38.74 -29.06
C PRO A 536 21.80 38.91 -29.30
N ASN A 537 21.04 39.01 -28.21
CA ASN A 537 19.62 39.34 -28.22
C ASN A 537 19.26 40.12 -26.95
N LEU A 538 19.49 41.44 -26.98
CA LEU A 538 19.25 42.32 -25.85
C LEU A 538 17.78 42.36 -25.42
N ALA A 539 16.86 42.38 -26.40
CA ALA A 539 15.42 42.41 -26.13
C ALA A 539 14.98 41.20 -25.28
N SER A 540 15.46 40.01 -25.61
CA SER A 540 15.17 38.79 -24.84
C SER A 540 15.80 38.82 -23.44
N VAL A 541 17.01 39.37 -23.30
CA VAL A 541 17.67 39.53 -21.99
C VAL A 541 16.85 40.44 -21.08
N ILE A 542 16.40 41.60 -21.60
CA ILE A 542 15.57 42.55 -20.84
C ILE A 542 14.23 41.90 -20.46
N GLU A 543 13.55 41.25 -21.40
CA GLU A 543 12.27 40.58 -21.12
C GLU A 543 12.40 39.52 -20.02
N GLN A 544 13.44 38.67 -20.09
CA GLN A 544 13.69 37.66 -19.07
C GLN A 544 14.07 38.29 -17.72
N ALA A 545 14.89 39.34 -17.71
CA ALA A 545 15.26 40.07 -16.51
C ALA A 545 14.03 40.65 -15.77
N GLU A 546 13.11 41.28 -16.51
CA GLU A 546 11.86 41.81 -15.96
C GLU A 546 11.01 40.68 -15.37
N ARG A 547 10.88 39.53 -16.06
CA ARG A 547 10.18 38.35 -15.52
C ARG A 547 10.81 37.81 -14.23
N LEU A 548 12.14 37.78 -14.13
CA LEU A 548 12.85 37.34 -12.92
C LEU A 548 12.58 38.29 -11.75
N ARG A 549 12.50 39.60 -12.01
CA ARG A 549 12.13 40.61 -11.01
C ARG A 549 10.68 40.46 -10.58
N ASP A 550 9.76 40.33 -11.52
CA ASP A 550 8.33 40.22 -11.23
C ASP A 550 8.00 38.93 -10.45
N ASN A 551 8.78 37.86 -10.67
CA ASN A 551 8.71 36.62 -9.89
C ASN A 551 9.39 36.71 -8.50
N GLY A 552 9.99 37.85 -8.14
CA GLY A 552 10.65 38.08 -6.85
C GLY A 552 11.98 37.35 -6.66
N LEU A 553 12.59 36.84 -7.74
CA LEU A 553 13.90 36.18 -7.67
C LEU A 553 15.04 37.19 -7.51
N ILE A 554 14.90 38.35 -8.15
CA ILE A 554 15.81 39.49 -8.06
C ILE A 554 15.01 40.74 -7.68
N ASP A 555 15.66 41.71 -7.03
CA ASP A 555 15.00 42.93 -6.55
C ASP A 555 14.98 44.04 -7.61
N SER A 556 16.00 44.10 -8.48
CA SER A 556 16.09 45.16 -9.49
C SER A 556 16.91 44.77 -10.71
N VAL A 557 16.56 45.38 -11.85
CA VAL A 557 17.27 45.28 -13.11
C VAL A 557 17.89 46.64 -13.43
N LEU A 558 19.20 46.67 -13.69
CA LEU A 558 19.93 47.88 -14.06
C LEU A 558 20.45 47.74 -15.49
N VAL A 559 19.89 48.49 -16.43
CA VAL A 559 20.42 48.57 -17.81
C VAL A 559 21.34 49.80 -17.87
N SER A 560 22.62 49.60 -18.19
CA SER A 560 23.56 50.72 -18.21
C SER A 560 23.18 51.74 -19.29
N PRO A 561 23.18 53.05 -19.00
CA PRO A 561 22.67 54.06 -19.92
C PRO A 561 23.65 54.34 -21.05
N SER A 562 23.12 54.71 -22.21
CA SER A 562 23.89 55.17 -23.38
C SER A 562 24.07 56.69 -23.45
N SER A 563 23.55 57.43 -22.47
CA SER A 563 23.61 58.90 -22.43
C SER A 563 25.04 59.39 -22.19
N ALA A 564 25.58 60.17 -23.14
CA ALA A 564 26.91 60.76 -23.05
C ALA A 564 27.12 61.58 -21.75
N THR A 565 26.09 62.29 -21.26
CA THR A 565 26.15 63.05 -20.02
C THR A 565 26.41 62.14 -18.81
N THR A 566 25.74 60.99 -18.75
CA THR A 566 25.89 60.03 -17.65
C THR A 566 27.25 59.33 -17.71
N ILE A 567 27.70 58.98 -18.92
CA ILE A 567 29.00 58.38 -19.18
C ILE A 567 30.12 59.32 -18.72
N ASN A 568 30.11 60.57 -19.21
CA ASN A 568 31.12 61.56 -18.88
C ASN A 568 31.14 61.89 -17.38
N THR A 569 29.99 61.97 -16.71
CA THR A 569 29.91 62.22 -15.26
C THR A 569 30.50 61.06 -14.46
N THR A 570 30.24 59.82 -14.89
CA THR A 570 30.78 58.62 -14.22
C THR A 570 32.29 58.53 -14.40
N TYR A 571 32.81 58.81 -15.59
CA TYR A 571 34.25 58.83 -15.85
C TYR A 571 34.98 60.02 -15.21
N GLU A 572 34.34 61.18 -15.06
CA GLU A 572 34.90 62.30 -14.29
C GLU A 572 35.11 61.88 -12.83
N LYS A 573 34.11 61.21 -12.24
CA LYS A 573 34.20 60.69 -10.87
C LYS A 573 35.27 59.60 -10.73
N TRP A 574 35.31 58.64 -11.64
CA TRP A 574 36.18 57.46 -11.52
C TRP A 574 37.62 57.71 -11.98
N PHE A 575 37.81 58.51 -13.03
CA PHE A 575 39.10 58.65 -13.73
C PHE A 575 39.51 60.11 -13.99
N ALA A 576 38.81 61.10 -13.41
CA ALA A 576 39.05 62.54 -13.64
C ALA A 576 39.04 62.93 -15.13
N GLN A 577 38.14 62.31 -15.90
CA GLN A 577 38.02 62.54 -17.34
C GLN A 577 36.56 62.62 -17.80
N SER A 578 36.18 63.77 -18.36
CA SER A 578 34.81 64.10 -18.79
C SER A 578 34.59 64.14 -20.30
N LYS A 579 35.61 63.81 -21.11
CA LYS A 579 35.55 63.91 -22.59
C LYS A 579 35.49 62.56 -23.33
N CYS A 580 35.25 61.44 -22.63
CA CYS A 580 35.22 60.10 -23.22
C CYS A 580 33.80 59.52 -23.23
N GLY A 581 33.18 59.39 -24.40
CA GLY A 581 31.83 58.81 -24.56
C GLY A 581 31.79 57.29 -24.74
N GLU A 582 32.95 56.64 -24.86
CA GLU A 582 33.06 55.21 -25.18
C GLU A 582 32.83 54.34 -23.94
N THR A 583 31.95 53.33 -24.03
CA THR A 583 31.59 52.46 -22.89
C THR A 583 32.55 51.29 -22.67
N HIS A 584 33.40 51.02 -23.68
CA HIS A 584 34.32 49.89 -23.74
C HIS A 584 35.77 50.36 -23.99
N THR A 585 36.73 49.64 -23.44
CA THR A 585 38.18 49.90 -23.61
C THR A 585 38.64 49.74 -25.06
N CYS A 586 39.88 50.16 -25.39
CA CYS A 586 40.45 49.99 -26.73
C CYS A 586 40.49 48.53 -27.24
N GLN A 587 40.49 47.54 -26.33
CA GLN A 587 40.38 46.10 -26.64
C GLN A 587 38.93 45.60 -26.68
N ASN A 588 37.96 46.49 -26.63
CA ASN A 588 36.53 46.19 -26.54
C ASN A 588 36.11 45.36 -25.31
N ALA A 589 36.84 45.49 -24.19
CA ALA A 589 36.38 44.99 -22.88
C ALA A 589 35.42 46.00 -22.22
N PRO A 590 34.32 45.55 -21.58
CA PRO A 590 33.37 46.44 -20.93
C PRO A 590 34.01 47.19 -19.77
N LEU A 591 33.77 48.50 -19.70
CA LEU A 591 34.30 49.39 -18.66
C LEU A 591 33.17 50.14 -17.96
N PHE A 592 32.46 50.99 -18.71
CA PHE A 592 31.41 51.86 -18.19
C PHE A 592 30.28 51.11 -17.48
N PRO A 593 29.69 50.03 -18.05
CA PRO A 593 28.53 49.38 -17.42
C PRO A 593 28.79 48.95 -15.98
N GLN A 594 29.99 48.42 -15.70
CA GLN A 594 30.35 47.89 -14.39
C GLN A 594 30.56 48.99 -13.34
N ILE A 595 31.34 50.03 -13.66
CA ILE A 595 31.56 51.14 -12.72
C ILE A 595 30.30 51.96 -12.48
N TRP A 596 29.45 52.11 -13.51
CA TRP A 596 28.13 52.73 -13.37
C TRP A 596 27.23 51.88 -12.45
N GLY A 597 27.24 50.55 -12.62
CA GLY A 597 26.53 49.62 -11.75
C GLY A 597 26.97 49.74 -10.29
N PHE A 598 28.28 49.81 -10.03
CA PHE A 598 28.82 50.02 -8.66
C PHE A 598 28.38 51.35 -8.04
N ASP A 599 28.15 52.38 -8.86
CA ASP A 599 27.61 53.66 -8.38
C ASP A 599 26.12 53.60 -8.02
N GLN A 600 25.37 52.61 -8.53
CA GLN A 600 23.97 52.40 -8.16
C GLN A 600 23.80 51.61 -6.84
N VAL A 601 24.84 50.91 -6.38
CA VAL A 601 24.78 50.10 -5.16
C VAL A 601 24.88 50.99 -3.93
N THR A 602 23.88 50.92 -3.05
CA THR A 602 23.82 51.73 -1.81
C THR A 602 24.49 51.06 -0.62
N THR A 603 24.60 49.73 -0.63
CA THR A 603 25.26 48.95 0.42
C THR A 603 26.78 49.19 0.42
N ARG A 604 27.43 48.89 1.55
CA ARG A 604 28.88 49.04 1.68
C ARG A 604 29.62 48.04 0.80
N TYR A 605 29.15 46.80 0.75
CA TYR A 605 29.79 45.73 0.01
C TYR A 605 28.93 45.29 -1.18
N VAL A 606 29.59 44.98 -2.30
CA VAL A 606 28.94 44.27 -3.41
C VAL A 606 29.64 42.94 -3.64
N LEU A 607 28.88 41.85 -3.60
CA LEU A 607 29.32 40.56 -4.11
C LEU A 607 28.94 40.52 -5.58
N GLN A 608 29.93 40.63 -6.46
CA GLN A 608 29.70 40.71 -7.90
C GLN A 608 30.16 39.42 -8.58
N CYS A 609 29.38 38.94 -9.55
CA CYS A 609 29.75 37.78 -10.36
C CYS A 609 29.33 37.90 -11.84
N ASP A 610 30.06 37.19 -12.69
CA ASP A 610 29.63 36.92 -14.07
C ASP A 610 28.45 35.93 -14.05
N LEU A 611 27.54 36.04 -15.01
CA LEU A 611 26.37 35.17 -15.10
C LEU A 611 26.72 33.69 -15.34
N ASP A 612 27.86 33.40 -15.95
CA ASP A 612 28.23 32.04 -16.36
C ASP A 612 28.96 31.23 -15.28
N VAL A 613 29.17 31.78 -14.08
CA VAL A 613 29.77 31.03 -12.98
C VAL A 613 28.85 29.89 -12.50
N LEU A 614 29.46 28.75 -12.21
CA LEU A 614 28.87 27.63 -11.50
C LEU A 614 29.32 27.70 -10.04
N ILE A 615 28.44 27.37 -9.11
CA ILE A 615 28.66 27.59 -7.67
C ILE A 615 28.49 26.25 -7.00
N GLY A 616 29.49 25.87 -6.21
CA GLY A 616 29.46 24.65 -5.43
C GLY A 616 29.42 24.91 -3.94
N ARG A 617 28.60 24.11 -3.25
CA ARG A 617 28.37 24.15 -1.80
C ARG A 617 28.61 22.77 -1.24
N ARG A 618 29.83 22.53 -0.71
CA ARG A 618 30.15 21.32 0.05
C ARG A 618 29.44 21.32 1.41
N ASN A 619 29.13 22.51 1.92
CA ASN A 619 28.31 22.72 3.11
C ASN A 619 27.35 23.90 2.90
N TRP A 620 26.05 23.61 2.97
CA TRP A 620 25.00 24.63 2.83
C TRP A 620 24.93 25.60 4.01
N HIS A 621 25.42 25.22 5.20
CA HIS A 621 25.43 26.09 6.38
C HIS A 621 26.65 27.03 6.45
N HIS A 622 27.59 26.94 5.51
CA HIS A 622 28.76 27.82 5.47
C HIS A 622 28.35 29.27 5.15
N ASP A 623 28.55 30.17 6.12
CA ASP A 623 28.37 31.62 5.95
C ASP A 623 29.62 32.25 5.30
N TYR A 624 29.75 32.03 4.00
CA TYR A 624 30.86 32.55 3.21
C TYR A 624 30.88 34.09 3.13
N ILE A 625 29.75 34.77 3.40
CA ILE A 625 29.68 36.23 3.40
C ILE A 625 30.40 36.79 4.63
N ALA A 626 30.14 36.21 5.81
CA ALA A 626 30.82 36.59 7.03
C ALA A 626 32.35 36.44 6.90
N ASP A 627 32.81 35.31 6.34
CA ASP A 627 34.22 35.05 6.06
C ASP A 627 34.86 36.13 5.16
N MET A 628 34.18 36.49 4.07
CA MET A 628 34.68 37.51 3.14
C MET A 628 34.64 38.92 3.74
N ILE A 629 33.64 39.25 4.58
CA ILE A 629 33.59 40.53 5.31
C ILE A 629 34.73 40.60 6.33
N TYR A 630 34.98 39.51 7.06
CA TYR A 630 36.09 39.40 8.01
C TYR A 630 37.44 39.65 7.31
N ALA A 631 37.64 39.07 6.13
CA ALA A 631 38.83 39.31 5.32
C ALA A 631 38.99 40.78 4.86
N CYS A 632 37.90 41.55 4.79
CA CYS A 632 37.90 42.98 4.49
C CYS A 632 38.17 43.88 5.71
N GLU A 633 38.21 43.37 6.95
CA GLU A 633 38.43 44.20 8.14
C GLU A 633 39.71 45.05 8.08
N PRO A 634 40.89 44.51 7.71
CA PRO A 634 42.11 45.29 7.60
C PRO A 634 41.92 46.47 6.63
N LYS A 635 42.31 47.68 7.05
CA LYS A 635 42.02 48.94 6.34
C LYS A 635 42.59 49.01 4.93
N ASP A 636 43.62 48.22 4.65
CA ASP A 636 44.32 48.14 3.38
C ASP A 636 43.67 47.17 2.38
N VAL A 637 42.66 46.39 2.79
CA VAL A 637 41.94 45.46 1.91
C VAL A 637 40.72 46.13 1.27
N LEU A 638 40.64 46.08 -0.07
CA LEU A 638 39.51 46.62 -0.84
C LEU A 638 38.59 45.55 -1.44
N ALA A 639 39.10 44.34 -1.63
CA ALA A 639 38.38 43.27 -2.32
C ALA A 639 38.85 41.89 -1.87
N VAL A 640 37.93 40.92 -1.92
CA VAL A 640 38.17 39.52 -1.60
C VAL A 640 37.68 38.66 -2.76
N GLY A 641 38.56 37.84 -3.33
CA GLY A 641 38.16 36.89 -4.37
C GLY A 641 37.36 35.72 -3.78
N PHE A 642 36.31 35.28 -4.46
CA PHE A 642 35.58 34.09 -4.06
C PHE A 642 36.46 32.84 -4.22
N ASN A 643 36.20 31.82 -3.42
CA ASN A 643 36.99 30.59 -3.43
C ASN A 643 36.83 29.82 -4.74
N ILE A 644 37.88 29.10 -5.12
CA ILE A 644 37.91 28.15 -6.23
C ILE A 644 37.97 26.73 -5.66
N PRO A 645 37.70 25.66 -6.44
CA PRO A 645 37.86 24.30 -5.96
C PRO A 645 39.26 24.06 -5.39
N LYS A 646 39.33 23.42 -4.22
CA LYS A 646 40.59 23.11 -3.54
C LYS A 646 40.71 21.63 -3.24
N SER A 647 41.91 21.11 -3.39
CA SER A 647 42.26 19.73 -3.04
C SER A 647 42.16 19.45 -1.54
N SER A 648 42.34 20.47 -0.72
CA SER A 648 42.24 20.44 0.73
C SER A 648 40.92 21.07 1.19
N SER A 649 40.31 20.48 2.22
CA SER A 649 39.16 21.05 2.93
C SER A 649 39.56 22.08 4.00
N ASN A 650 40.87 22.22 4.29
CA ASN A 650 41.36 23.18 5.29
C ASN A 650 41.15 24.63 4.86
N PHE A 651 40.93 25.49 5.85
CA PHE A 651 40.92 26.94 5.67
C PHE A 651 42.23 27.44 5.06
N ASN A 652 42.12 28.23 3.98
CA ASN A 652 43.28 28.85 3.33
C ASN A 652 43.45 30.28 3.84
N PRO A 653 44.56 30.64 4.52
CA PRO A 653 44.76 32.01 4.97
C PRO A 653 44.65 33.02 3.83
N TYR A 654 43.89 34.09 4.05
CA TYR A 654 43.76 35.19 3.09
C TYR A 654 45.13 35.83 2.84
N LYS A 655 45.54 35.90 1.57
CA LYS A 655 46.83 36.46 1.14
C LYS A 655 46.69 37.41 -0.04
N GLY A 656 47.67 38.30 -0.17
CA GLY A 656 47.79 39.27 -1.26
C GLY A 656 48.61 40.47 -0.79
N ALA A 657 49.76 40.72 -1.39
CA ALA A 657 50.54 41.94 -1.19
C ALA A 657 49.89 43.13 -1.95
N PRO A 658 50.23 44.39 -1.61
CA PRO A 658 49.69 45.55 -2.30
C PRO A 658 49.84 45.49 -3.82
N GLY A 659 48.72 45.57 -4.53
CA GLY A 659 48.65 45.43 -5.98
C GLY A 659 49.00 44.05 -6.57
N GLU A 660 49.26 43.02 -5.76
CA GLU A 660 49.58 41.65 -6.24
C GLU A 660 48.43 41.08 -7.06
N PHE A 661 47.22 41.09 -6.47
CA PHE A 661 46.01 40.64 -7.15
C PHE A 661 45.18 41.83 -7.62
N ALA A 662 44.67 41.74 -8.84
CA ALA A 662 43.53 42.55 -9.23
C ALA A 662 42.30 42.09 -8.44
N PRO A 663 41.35 43.00 -8.13
CA PRO A 663 40.02 42.60 -7.67
C PRO A 663 39.44 41.52 -8.58
N GLU A 664 38.90 40.44 -8.00
CA GLU A 664 38.39 39.31 -8.78
C GLU A 664 37.15 39.75 -9.55
N VAL A 665 37.18 39.54 -10.87
CA VAL A 665 36.16 40.04 -11.79
C VAL A 665 35.05 39.05 -12.00
N ARG A 666 35.35 37.75 -11.95
CA ARG A 666 34.35 36.71 -12.22
C ARG A 666 33.46 36.45 -11.04
N PHE A 667 34.03 36.52 -9.84
CA PHE A 667 33.29 36.35 -8.60
C PHE A 667 34.10 36.89 -7.41
N GLY A 668 33.68 38.01 -6.82
CA GLY A 668 34.37 38.60 -5.68
C GLY A 668 33.54 39.62 -4.90
N LEU A 669 33.91 39.81 -3.64
CA LEU A 669 33.34 40.83 -2.75
C LEU A 669 34.19 42.10 -2.82
N LEU A 670 33.57 43.25 -3.02
CA LEU A 670 34.23 44.56 -3.05
C LEU A 670 33.70 45.46 -1.92
N ASP A 671 34.58 46.17 -1.22
CA ASP A 671 34.20 47.26 -0.31
C ASP A 671 34.05 48.57 -1.11
N LEU A 672 32.85 48.82 -1.62
CA LEU A 672 32.56 50.00 -2.43
C LEU A 672 32.74 51.30 -1.64
N GLY A 673 32.49 51.27 -0.32
CA GLY A 673 32.73 52.41 0.56
C GLY A 673 34.20 52.83 0.51
N ARG A 674 35.13 51.88 0.66
CA ARG A 674 36.57 52.16 0.58
C ARG A 674 37.05 52.46 -0.81
N ILE A 675 36.54 51.78 -1.84
CA ILE A 675 36.91 52.04 -3.24
C ILE A 675 36.56 53.48 -3.63
N ARG A 676 35.38 53.97 -3.24
CA ARG A 676 34.95 55.36 -3.51
C ARG A 676 35.89 56.40 -2.91
N LEU A 677 36.48 56.12 -1.74
CA LEU A 677 37.50 56.99 -1.12
C LEU A 677 38.83 57.02 -1.88
N GLN A 678 39.05 56.09 -2.81
CA GLN A 678 40.25 56.07 -3.65
C GLN A 678 40.08 56.80 -4.98
N LEU A 679 38.85 57.15 -5.36
CA LEU A 679 38.54 57.79 -6.63
C LEU A 679 38.80 59.31 -6.58
N PRO A 680 39.19 59.94 -7.70
CA PRO A 680 39.48 59.30 -8.99
C PRO A 680 40.82 58.53 -8.99
N ILE A 681 40.95 57.56 -9.90
CA ILE A 681 42.16 56.76 -10.13
C ILE A 681 42.64 56.90 -11.59
N ASP A 682 43.90 56.66 -11.86
CA ASP A 682 44.45 56.81 -13.21
C ASP A 682 43.97 55.68 -14.16
N ASN A 683 43.52 56.07 -15.36
CA ASN A 683 43.28 55.16 -16.48
C ASN A 683 43.69 55.84 -17.79
N PRO A 684 44.73 55.35 -18.51
CA PRO A 684 45.23 56.03 -19.70
C PRO A 684 44.24 55.97 -20.86
N LEU A 685 44.16 57.06 -21.63
CA LEU A 685 43.44 57.11 -22.91
C LEU A 685 44.38 56.81 -24.09
N ASP A 686 43.93 55.97 -25.01
CA ASP A 686 44.52 55.78 -26.34
C ASP A 686 43.43 56.02 -27.40
N ARG A 687 43.69 56.94 -28.33
CA ARG A 687 42.75 57.34 -29.40
C ARG A 687 41.31 57.63 -28.90
N GLY A 688 41.19 58.26 -27.73
CA GLY A 688 39.90 58.61 -27.14
C GLY A 688 39.17 57.48 -26.40
N ARG A 689 39.79 56.30 -26.24
CA ARG A 689 39.26 55.17 -25.44
C ARG A 689 40.19 54.85 -24.27
N PHE A 690 39.63 54.42 -23.14
CA PHE A 690 40.43 53.93 -22.03
C PHE A 690 41.15 52.63 -22.38
N THR A 691 42.36 52.47 -21.86
CA THR A 691 43.23 51.31 -22.12
C THR A 691 43.06 50.20 -21.09
N LEU A 692 42.74 50.55 -19.84
CA LEU A 692 42.59 49.59 -18.75
C LEU A 692 41.12 49.35 -18.42
N THR A 693 40.81 48.11 -18.05
CA THR A 693 39.56 47.74 -17.37
C THR A 693 39.56 48.30 -15.93
N TRP A 694 38.38 48.44 -15.32
CA TRP A 694 38.24 49.04 -13.98
C TRP A 694 39.10 48.34 -12.92
N HIS A 695 39.17 47.01 -12.95
CA HIS A 695 39.93 46.22 -11.97
C HIS A 695 41.44 46.33 -12.17
N ARG A 696 41.91 46.56 -13.40
CA ARG A 696 43.33 46.80 -13.69
C ARG A 696 43.75 48.21 -13.32
N ALA A 697 42.92 49.21 -13.61
CA ALA A 697 43.13 50.57 -13.12
C ALA A 697 43.17 50.60 -11.59
N LEU A 698 42.22 49.93 -10.93
CA LEU A 698 42.19 49.83 -9.47
C LEU A 698 43.40 49.06 -8.92
N GLN A 699 43.82 47.95 -9.54
CA GLN A 699 45.04 47.22 -9.16
C GLN A 699 46.29 48.11 -9.20
N GLN A 700 46.44 48.95 -10.23
CA GLN A 700 47.56 49.89 -10.32
C GLN A 700 47.50 50.94 -9.21
N ALA A 701 46.33 51.52 -8.96
CA ALA A 701 46.14 52.46 -7.85
C ALA A 701 46.43 51.81 -6.49
N MET A 702 46.00 50.56 -6.30
CA MET A 702 46.25 49.78 -5.09
C MET A 702 47.75 49.59 -4.83
N LYS A 703 48.53 49.26 -5.88
CA LYS A 703 49.99 49.13 -5.79
C LYS A 703 50.64 50.43 -5.30
N CYS A 704 50.21 51.58 -5.82
CA CYS A 704 50.77 52.88 -5.44
C CYS A 704 50.35 53.34 -4.05
N LYS A 705 49.14 52.96 -3.60
CA LYS A 705 48.53 53.41 -2.34
C LYS A 705 48.69 52.43 -1.17
N GLY A 706 49.42 51.32 -1.36
CA GLY A 706 49.60 50.31 -0.32
C GLY A 706 48.33 49.51 0.00
N LEU A 707 47.39 49.41 -0.96
CA LEU A 707 46.12 48.70 -0.82
C LEU A 707 46.19 47.35 -1.54
N ARG A 708 45.32 46.41 -1.15
CA ARG A 708 45.37 45.02 -1.65
C ARG A 708 43.99 44.40 -1.83
N ALA A 709 43.96 43.42 -2.72
CA ALA A 709 42.89 42.45 -2.84
C ALA A 709 43.45 41.12 -2.33
N VAL A 710 42.63 40.35 -1.62
CA VAL A 710 43.06 39.10 -1.01
C VAL A 710 42.31 37.90 -1.58
N ARG A 711 42.95 36.73 -1.53
CA ARG A 711 42.40 35.44 -1.93
C ARG A 711 42.68 34.41 -0.85
N GLY A 712 41.75 33.49 -0.63
CA GLY A 712 41.77 32.53 0.47
C GLY A 712 40.37 32.38 1.06
N GLY A 713 40.27 31.71 2.20
CA GLY A 713 39.04 31.42 2.92
C GLY A 713 38.76 29.93 3.05
N ASP A 714 37.58 29.62 3.57
CA ASP A 714 37.09 28.25 3.71
C ASP A 714 36.61 27.70 2.35
N PRO A 715 37.21 26.61 1.84
CA PRO A 715 36.89 26.07 0.52
C PRO A 715 35.56 25.30 0.46
N GLN A 716 34.73 25.30 1.51
CA GLN A 716 33.41 24.66 1.52
C GLN A 716 32.39 25.33 0.56
N SER A 717 32.63 26.58 0.17
CA SER A 717 31.91 27.24 -0.92
C SER A 717 32.92 27.66 -1.98
N TYR A 718 32.64 27.44 -3.26
CA TYR A 718 33.55 27.79 -4.34
C TYR A 718 32.81 28.08 -5.65
N TYR A 719 33.52 28.63 -6.65
CA TYR A 719 33.01 28.81 -8.00
C TYR A 719 33.90 28.18 -9.08
N VAL A 720 33.27 27.81 -10.19
CA VAL A 720 33.92 27.31 -11.40
C VAL A 720 33.39 28.11 -12.59
N HIS A 721 34.26 28.51 -13.50
CA HIS A 721 33.92 29.28 -14.69
C HIS A 721 34.08 28.44 -15.96
N PRO A 722 32.99 28.16 -16.71
CA PRO A 722 33.07 27.49 -18.00
C PRO A 722 33.64 28.41 -19.08
N ARG A 723 34.76 28.03 -19.70
CA ARG A 723 35.31 28.76 -20.87
C ARG A 723 34.32 28.76 -22.02
N ASN A 724 34.27 29.87 -22.76
CA ASN A 724 33.38 30.04 -23.93
C ASN A 724 33.48 28.90 -24.95
N GLU A 725 34.68 28.41 -25.22
CA GLU A 725 34.93 27.29 -26.14
C GLU A 725 34.35 25.96 -25.66
N HIS A 726 34.09 25.77 -24.36
CA HIS A 726 33.56 24.53 -23.78
C HIS A 726 32.03 24.57 -23.54
N LYS A 727 31.38 25.73 -23.67
CA LYS A 727 29.96 25.91 -23.32
C LYS A 727 28.98 25.04 -24.13
N HIS A 728 29.42 24.50 -25.27
CA HIS A 728 28.62 23.63 -26.14
C HIS A 728 28.74 22.14 -25.79
N LEU A 729 29.65 21.76 -24.89
CA LEU A 729 29.89 20.36 -24.54
C LEU A 729 28.71 19.78 -23.73
N PRO A 730 28.21 18.59 -24.06
CA PRO A 730 27.01 18.01 -23.42
C PRO A 730 27.21 17.72 -21.92
N GLU A 731 28.43 17.35 -21.55
CA GLU A 731 28.87 17.07 -20.17
C GLU A 731 28.83 18.28 -19.24
N LEU A 732 28.69 19.52 -19.75
CA LEU A 732 28.54 20.72 -18.92
C LEU A 732 27.27 20.65 -18.05
N SER A 733 26.19 20.04 -18.55
CA SER A 733 24.95 19.86 -17.79
C SER A 733 25.16 18.97 -16.55
N LEU A 734 25.90 17.89 -16.72
CA LEU A 734 26.31 16.97 -15.65
C LEU A 734 27.26 17.66 -14.66
N ALA A 735 28.28 18.37 -15.17
CA ALA A 735 29.21 19.11 -14.33
C ALA A 735 28.50 20.20 -13.52
N ARG A 736 27.53 20.93 -14.11
CA ARG A 736 26.70 21.91 -13.39
C ARG A 736 25.95 21.27 -12.23
N ASP A 737 25.29 20.12 -12.46
CA ASP A 737 24.60 19.42 -11.39
C ASP A 737 25.58 19.05 -10.28
N LEU A 738 26.64 18.30 -10.58
CA LEU A 738 27.63 17.85 -9.61
C LEU A 738 28.28 19.00 -8.84
N ILE A 739 28.72 20.07 -9.52
CA ILE A 739 29.28 21.27 -8.88
C ILE A 739 28.27 21.86 -7.90
N SER A 740 27.01 21.98 -8.29
CA SER A 740 25.96 22.52 -7.41
C SER A 740 25.54 21.59 -6.27
N GLN A 741 26.07 20.36 -6.21
CA GLN A 741 26.04 19.45 -5.05
C GLN A 741 27.31 19.58 -4.19
N GLY A 742 28.29 20.40 -4.60
CA GLY A 742 29.61 20.44 -3.98
C GLY A 742 30.47 19.23 -4.33
N ILE A 743 30.22 18.58 -5.48
CA ILE A 743 30.94 17.40 -5.95
C ILE A 743 31.74 17.79 -7.20
N GLU A 744 33.05 17.59 -7.12
CA GLU A 744 33.96 17.84 -8.22
C GLU A 744 35.05 16.76 -8.29
N PRO A 745 35.52 16.42 -9.49
CA PRO A 745 36.59 15.45 -9.67
C PRO A 745 37.94 16.07 -9.32
N THR A 746 38.91 15.23 -8.95
CA THR A 746 40.26 15.68 -8.55
C THR A 746 40.93 16.59 -9.58
N LYS A 747 40.66 16.39 -10.88
CA LYS A 747 41.21 17.23 -11.96
C LYS A 747 40.68 18.67 -11.95
N GLN A 748 39.55 18.94 -11.30
CA GLN A 748 38.99 20.28 -11.17
C GLN A 748 39.63 21.06 -10.01
N HIS A 749 40.34 20.38 -9.09
CA HIS A 749 41.00 21.04 -7.96
C HIS A 749 42.07 22.03 -8.43
N GLU A 750 42.16 23.17 -7.73
CA GLU A 750 43.07 24.28 -8.03
C GLU A 750 42.79 25.02 -9.35
N GLU A 751 41.80 24.58 -10.12
CA GLU A 751 41.39 25.20 -11.37
C GLU A 751 40.11 26.01 -11.17
N PHE A 752 40.16 27.30 -11.52
CA PHE A 752 38.97 28.15 -11.54
C PHE A 752 38.18 28.01 -12.85
N ASP A 753 38.84 27.61 -13.94
CA ASP A 753 38.18 27.27 -15.19
C ASP A 753 37.66 25.83 -15.13
N TRP A 754 36.50 25.58 -15.72
CA TRP A 754 35.96 24.23 -15.83
C TRP A 754 36.87 23.34 -16.69
N VAL A 755 37.20 22.16 -16.16
CA VAL A 755 38.02 21.13 -16.83
C VAL A 755 37.10 20.05 -17.42
N PRO A 756 36.82 20.08 -18.74
CA PRO A 756 36.00 19.07 -19.41
C PRO A 756 36.68 17.70 -19.44
N GLY A 757 35.87 16.64 -19.56
CA GLY A 757 36.28 15.25 -19.74
C GLY A 757 35.39 14.25 -19.02
N ASN A 758 35.61 12.96 -19.31
CA ASN A 758 34.80 11.84 -18.82
C ASN A 758 34.91 11.57 -17.30
N HIS A 759 35.67 12.38 -16.56
CA HIS A 759 35.81 12.27 -15.10
C HIS A 759 34.63 12.87 -14.32
N TRP A 760 33.74 13.59 -14.98
CA TRP A 760 32.45 14.00 -14.43
C TRP A 760 31.47 12.83 -14.52
N GLN A 761 31.20 12.17 -13.41
CA GLN A 761 30.30 11.02 -13.33
C GLN A 761 29.53 11.06 -12.02
N TYR A 762 28.28 10.60 -12.04
CA TYR A 762 27.54 10.34 -10.82
C TYR A 762 28.18 9.21 -10.03
N GLU A 763 28.06 9.27 -8.70
CA GLU A 763 28.51 8.19 -7.83
C GLU A 763 27.76 6.89 -8.16
N GLN A 764 28.49 5.80 -8.34
CA GLN A 764 27.94 4.48 -8.67
C GLN A 764 27.43 3.75 -7.43
N ARG A 765 26.38 2.94 -7.58
CA ARG A 765 25.77 2.15 -6.48
C ARG A 765 26.02 0.66 -6.67
N HIS A 766 26.41 -0.02 -5.58
CA HIS A 766 26.80 -1.43 -5.57
C HIS A 766 26.05 -2.25 -4.51
N GLU A 767 25.07 -1.67 -3.82
CA GLU A 767 24.34 -2.35 -2.76
C GLU A 767 23.45 -3.45 -3.32
N ALA A 768 23.24 -4.51 -2.54
CA ALA A 768 22.34 -5.59 -2.92
C ALA A 768 20.89 -5.13 -3.07
N ILE A 769 20.48 -4.08 -2.35
CA ILE A 769 19.19 -3.40 -2.48
C ILE A 769 19.45 -1.93 -2.79
N VAL A 770 18.86 -1.40 -3.88
CA VAL A 770 18.96 0.01 -4.28
C VAL A 770 17.56 0.57 -4.48
N PHE A 771 17.19 1.62 -3.75
CA PHE A 771 15.93 2.33 -3.95
C PHE A 771 16.05 3.36 -5.07
N LEU A 772 15.13 3.33 -6.04
CA LEU A 772 15.01 4.32 -7.09
C LEU A 772 13.83 5.26 -6.80
N LEU A 773 14.16 6.51 -6.47
CA LEU A 773 13.23 7.59 -6.15
C LEU A 773 13.17 8.60 -7.29
N LYS A 774 12.19 8.46 -8.18
CA LYS A 774 11.99 9.35 -9.33
C LYS A 774 10.82 10.30 -9.09
N GLY A 775 10.95 11.56 -9.51
CA GLY A 775 9.88 12.54 -9.40
C GLY A 775 10.20 13.87 -10.08
N ARG A 776 9.18 14.72 -10.13
CA ARG A 776 9.26 16.07 -10.67
C ARG A 776 8.25 16.94 -9.94
N TYR A 777 8.69 18.11 -9.46
CA TYR A 777 7.94 19.01 -8.59
C TYR A 777 7.29 18.27 -7.41
N THR A 778 8.04 17.38 -6.77
CA THR A 778 7.55 16.63 -5.62
C THR A 778 7.48 17.54 -4.40
N ASP A 779 6.33 17.63 -3.76
CA ASP A 779 6.20 18.41 -2.53
C ASP A 779 7.24 17.97 -1.48
N HIS A 780 7.96 18.92 -0.90
CA HIS A 780 9.07 18.62 0.02
C HIS A 780 8.63 17.83 1.24
N ALA A 781 7.38 17.99 1.69
CA ALA A 781 6.85 17.25 2.82
C ALA A 781 6.61 15.78 2.46
N LEU A 782 6.17 15.50 1.23
CA LEU A 782 6.03 14.14 0.72
C LEU A 782 7.40 13.48 0.49
N LEU A 783 8.35 14.21 -0.11
CA LEU A 783 9.72 13.71 -0.26
C LEU A 783 10.36 13.41 1.09
N LYS A 784 10.21 14.30 2.08
CA LYS A 784 10.71 14.04 3.44
C LYS A 784 10.08 12.80 4.05
N ARG A 785 8.76 12.61 3.91
CA ARG A 785 8.07 11.38 4.38
C ARG A 785 8.61 10.13 3.71
N CYS A 786 8.86 10.18 2.40
CA CYS A 786 9.50 9.11 1.65
C CYS A 786 10.87 8.76 2.24
N LEU A 787 11.74 9.76 2.42
CA LEU A 787 13.08 9.61 2.99
C LEU A 787 13.04 9.13 4.45
N ASP A 788 12.15 9.67 5.29
CA ASP A 788 11.98 9.24 6.69
C ASP A 788 11.55 7.76 6.77
N SER A 789 10.74 7.28 5.81
CA SER A 789 10.38 5.85 5.76
C SER A 789 11.57 4.93 5.46
N LEU A 790 12.59 5.45 4.77
CA LEU A 790 13.88 4.76 4.56
C LEU A 790 14.77 4.85 5.81
N ARG A 791 14.82 6.00 6.49
CA ARG A 791 15.53 6.17 7.78
C ARG A 791 15.00 5.21 8.85
N ASN A 792 13.69 4.98 8.86
CA ASN A 792 13.03 4.11 9.83
C ASN A 792 13.21 2.61 9.53
N GLN A 793 13.93 2.22 8.48
CA GLN A 793 14.21 0.80 8.22
C GLN A 793 15.22 0.26 9.26
N THR A 794 14.89 -0.88 9.86
CA THR A 794 15.75 -1.59 10.81
C THR A 794 17.06 -2.05 10.18
N ASN A 795 17.03 -2.39 8.89
CA ASN A 795 18.22 -2.67 8.09
C ASN A 795 18.58 -1.48 7.20
N GLN A 796 19.74 -0.89 7.49
CA GLN A 796 20.27 0.29 6.83
C GLN A 796 21.26 -0.02 5.68
N SER A 797 21.41 -1.29 5.30
CA SER A 797 22.29 -1.72 4.21
C SER A 797 21.59 -1.59 2.85
N PHE A 798 21.37 -0.37 2.37
CA PHE A 798 20.80 -0.13 1.04
C PHE A 798 21.38 1.14 0.41
N GLY A 799 21.30 1.23 -0.92
CA GLY A 799 21.62 2.44 -1.67
C GLY A 799 20.36 3.19 -2.11
N ILE A 800 20.52 4.45 -2.47
CA ILE A 800 19.43 5.32 -2.97
C ILE A 800 19.90 6.01 -4.25
N ILE A 801 19.03 6.06 -5.25
CA ILE A 801 19.17 6.90 -6.43
C ILE A 801 17.97 7.84 -6.46
N VAL A 802 18.20 9.13 -6.24
CA VAL A 802 17.16 10.16 -6.29
C VAL A 802 17.30 10.91 -7.61
N ILE A 803 16.23 10.91 -8.41
CA ILE A 803 16.19 11.63 -9.69
C ILE A 803 15.10 12.70 -9.66
N ASP A 804 15.51 13.96 -9.77
CA ASP A 804 14.67 15.10 -10.05
C ASP A 804 14.66 15.39 -11.56
N ASP A 805 13.53 15.14 -12.22
CA ASP A 805 13.41 15.28 -13.69
C ASP A 805 13.05 16.73 -14.09
N ALA A 806 13.96 17.65 -13.79
CA ALA A 806 13.86 19.08 -14.08
C ALA A 806 12.72 19.79 -13.35
N SER A 807 12.75 19.76 -12.02
CA SER A 807 11.98 20.68 -11.17
C SER A 807 12.63 22.06 -11.07
N GLY A 808 13.93 22.17 -11.37
CA GLY A 808 14.70 23.41 -11.35
C GLY A 808 15.27 23.78 -9.99
N SER A 809 16.31 24.63 -9.99
CA SER A 809 17.12 24.92 -8.80
C SER A 809 16.33 25.55 -7.64
N ALA A 810 15.28 26.33 -7.95
CA ALA A 810 14.38 26.88 -6.92
C ALA A 810 13.72 25.80 -6.06
N HIS A 811 13.45 24.64 -6.65
CA HIS A 811 12.77 23.53 -5.98
C HIS A 811 13.76 22.58 -5.31
N ASN A 812 14.83 22.19 -6.01
CA ASN A 812 15.68 21.07 -5.61
C ASN A 812 16.99 21.46 -4.89
N TRP A 813 17.25 22.76 -4.66
CA TRP A 813 18.46 23.21 -3.95
C TRP A 813 18.60 22.61 -2.54
N CYS A 814 17.48 22.41 -1.83
CA CYS A 814 17.47 21.92 -0.45
C CYS A 814 17.56 20.39 -0.34
N TYR A 815 17.59 19.65 -1.44
CA TYR A 815 17.61 18.18 -1.41
C TYR A 815 18.77 17.61 -0.59
N PRO A 816 20.02 18.12 -0.66
CA PRO A 816 21.10 17.66 0.21
C PRO A 816 20.77 17.77 1.70
N MET A 817 20.05 18.82 2.11
CA MET A 817 19.62 19.01 3.50
C MET A 817 18.46 18.08 3.87
N LEU A 818 17.55 17.77 2.93
CA LEU A 818 16.48 16.79 3.16
C LEU A 818 17.01 15.35 3.23
N LEU A 819 18.11 15.05 2.53
CA LEU A 819 18.79 13.75 2.55
C LEU A 819 19.57 13.54 3.85
N ASP A 820 20.25 14.57 4.37
CA ASP A 820 20.94 14.53 5.66
C ASP A 820 21.84 13.28 5.80
N GLU A 821 21.63 12.42 6.80
CA GLU A 821 22.36 11.16 7.00
C GLU A 821 22.26 10.16 5.82
N LEU A 822 21.24 10.28 4.96
CA LEU A 822 21.09 9.46 3.76
C LEU A 822 21.97 9.94 2.59
N GLN A 823 22.55 11.15 2.67
CA GLN A 823 23.36 11.73 1.60
C GLN A 823 24.51 10.79 1.19
N ALA A 824 25.22 10.20 2.15
CA ALA A 824 26.32 9.27 1.89
C ALA A 824 25.88 7.97 1.19
N LYS A 825 24.58 7.67 1.19
CA LYS A 825 23.99 6.51 0.52
C LYS A 825 23.22 6.89 -0.74
N THR A 826 23.28 8.15 -1.17
CA THR A 826 22.44 8.67 -2.24
C THR A 826 23.26 9.15 -3.41
N THR A 827 22.95 8.63 -4.60
CA THR A 827 23.29 9.30 -5.85
C THR A 827 22.14 10.24 -6.21
N LEU A 828 22.37 11.55 -6.12
CA LEU A 828 21.40 12.58 -6.49
C LEU A 828 21.63 13.03 -7.94
N VAL A 829 20.58 12.98 -8.76
CA VAL A 829 20.55 13.43 -10.14
C VAL A 829 19.51 14.54 -10.27
N ARG A 830 19.92 15.73 -10.72
CA ARG A 830 19.01 16.84 -11.01
C ARG A 830 19.14 17.24 -12.48
N ARG A 831 18.16 16.81 -13.27
CA ARG A 831 18.13 17.09 -14.71
C ARG A 831 17.89 18.58 -14.95
N SER A 832 18.55 19.14 -15.96
CA SER A 832 18.27 20.51 -16.44
C SER A 832 17.05 20.58 -17.36
N SER A 833 16.67 19.46 -17.99
CA SER A 833 15.51 19.35 -18.87
C SER A 833 14.70 18.09 -18.56
N ASN A 834 13.40 18.15 -18.79
CA ASN A 834 12.52 16.99 -18.61
C ASN A 834 12.87 15.92 -19.65
N THR A 835 13.36 14.78 -19.20
CA THR A 835 13.73 13.64 -20.05
C THR A 835 12.69 12.53 -20.04
N GLY A 836 11.77 12.54 -19.07
CA GLY A 836 10.73 11.54 -18.93
C GLY A 836 11.15 10.34 -18.07
N ARG A 837 10.17 9.48 -17.79
CA ARG A 837 10.32 8.40 -16.82
C ARG A 837 11.28 7.29 -17.27
N MET A 838 11.17 6.82 -18.51
CA MET A 838 11.99 5.70 -18.99
C MET A 838 13.47 6.05 -19.15
N PRO A 839 13.87 7.21 -19.70
CA PRO A 839 15.27 7.63 -19.71
C PRO A 839 15.89 7.71 -18.31
N ASN A 840 15.10 8.07 -17.30
CA ASN A 840 15.54 8.09 -15.91
C ASN A 840 15.66 6.68 -15.29
N PHE A 841 14.81 5.73 -15.69
CA PHE A 841 15.03 4.30 -15.36
C PHE A 841 16.34 3.78 -15.96
N ILE A 842 16.60 4.10 -17.24
CA ILE A 842 17.82 3.67 -17.94
C ILE A 842 19.06 4.22 -17.26
N LEU A 843 19.10 5.53 -16.98
CA LEU A 843 20.21 6.16 -16.24
C LEU A 843 20.44 5.48 -14.89
N ALA A 844 19.37 5.31 -14.08
CA ALA A 844 19.50 4.72 -12.76
C ALA A 844 20.02 3.27 -12.79
N ILE A 845 19.49 2.44 -13.70
CA ILE A 845 19.71 1.00 -13.67
C ILE A 845 20.93 0.59 -14.49
N LYS A 846 21.12 1.16 -15.68
CA LYS A 846 22.22 0.79 -16.58
C LYS A 846 23.52 1.52 -16.25
N GLU A 847 23.46 2.79 -15.84
CA GLU A 847 24.64 3.64 -15.67
C GLU A 847 25.07 3.84 -14.21
N ILE A 848 24.11 3.99 -13.27
CA ILE A 848 24.43 4.27 -11.86
C ILE A 848 24.52 2.98 -11.04
N CYS A 849 23.51 2.11 -11.10
CA CYS A 849 23.53 0.81 -10.42
C CYS A 849 24.49 -0.14 -11.16
N GLN A 850 25.49 -0.70 -10.49
CA GLN A 850 26.54 -1.49 -11.15
C GLN A 850 26.33 -3.00 -11.07
N ASP A 851 26.01 -3.53 -9.88
CA ASP A 851 25.89 -4.97 -9.69
C ASP A 851 24.63 -5.54 -10.38
N PRO A 852 24.76 -6.48 -11.34
CA PRO A 852 23.63 -7.11 -12.00
C PRO A 852 22.68 -7.82 -11.04
N ASN A 853 23.16 -8.22 -9.86
CA ASN A 853 22.38 -8.89 -8.82
C ASN A 853 21.63 -7.95 -7.89
N SER A 854 21.90 -6.64 -7.92
CA SER A 854 21.19 -5.64 -7.12
C SER A 854 19.70 -5.68 -7.42
N LEU A 855 18.89 -5.75 -6.37
CA LEU A 855 17.45 -5.57 -6.45
C LEU A 855 17.14 -4.07 -6.44
N VAL A 856 16.74 -3.55 -7.59
CA VAL A 856 16.28 -2.16 -7.74
C VAL A 856 14.82 -2.08 -7.33
N VAL A 857 14.53 -1.29 -6.30
CA VAL A 857 13.21 -1.15 -5.69
C VAL A 857 12.66 0.22 -5.99
N VAL A 858 11.51 0.30 -6.66
CA VAL A 858 10.92 1.58 -7.06
C VAL A 858 10.04 2.11 -5.94
N LEU A 859 10.45 3.24 -5.37
CA LEU A 859 9.69 3.99 -4.36
C LEU A 859 9.47 5.40 -4.91
N ASP A 860 8.25 5.71 -5.33
CA ASP A 860 7.96 7.03 -5.89
C ASP A 860 8.14 8.12 -4.80
N GLN A 861 8.64 9.30 -5.18
CA GLN A 861 9.03 10.34 -4.21
C GLN A 861 7.86 10.88 -3.38
N ASP A 862 6.61 10.71 -3.84
CA ASP A 862 5.39 11.07 -3.10
C ASP A 862 4.76 9.91 -2.31
N ASP A 863 5.34 8.72 -2.35
CA ASP A 863 4.92 7.53 -1.61
C ASP A 863 5.88 7.24 -0.43
N CYS A 864 5.57 6.24 0.41
CA CYS A 864 6.45 5.85 1.51
C CYS A 864 6.29 4.38 1.91
N LEU A 865 7.31 3.82 2.58
CA LEU A 865 7.25 2.49 3.18
C LEU A 865 6.43 2.53 4.48
N MET A 866 5.60 1.51 4.69
CA MET A 866 4.69 1.45 5.84
C MET A 866 5.27 0.73 7.06
N GLN A 867 6.22 -0.17 6.84
CA GLN A 867 6.82 -1.03 7.88
C GLN A 867 8.34 -0.81 7.98
N PRO A 868 8.95 -0.99 9.15
CA PRO A 868 10.40 -0.80 9.34
C PRO A 868 11.25 -2.02 8.90
N SER A 869 10.62 -3.12 8.48
CA SER A 869 11.29 -4.38 8.11
C SER A 869 11.20 -4.70 6.62
N VAL A 870 10.85 -3.73 5.77
CA VAL A 870 10.72 -3.96 4.31
C VAL A 870 12.06 -4.35 3.71
N VAL A 871 13.14 -3.66 4.11
CA VAL A 871 14.50 -3.97 3.61
C VAL A 871 14.92 -5.39 3.98
N ASP A 872 14.67 -5.85 5.22
CA ASP A 872 14.97 -7.22 5.63
C ASP A 872 14.21 -8.27 4.83
N ALA A 873 12.93 -8.02 4.57
CA ALA A 873 12.11 -8.92 3.76
C ALA A 873 12.61 -9.01 2.31
N LEU A 874 13.03 -7.89 1.73
CA LEU A 874 13.63 -7.83 0.38
C LEU A 874 14.97 -8.59 0.33
N TYR A 875 15.82 -8.41 1.35
CA TYR A 875 17.07 -9.16 1.48
C TYR A 875 16.84 -10.66 1.59
N ALA A 876 15.88 -11.08 2.42
CA ALA A 876 15.53 -12.48 2.60
C ALA A 876 15.03 -13.10 1.28
N ALA A 877 14.13 -12.42 0.58
CA ALA A 877 13.65 -12.85 -0.73
C ALA A 877 14.79 -12.95 -1.76
N ARG A 878 15.68 -11.95 -1.79
CA ARG A 878 16.83 -11.95 -2.70
C ARG A 878 17.80 -13.09 -2.41
N LYS A 879 18.05 -13.39 -1.13
CA LYS A 879 18.88 -14.52 -0.69
C LYS A 879 18.26 -15.88 -1.08
N GLN A 880 16.95 -15.96 -1.17
CA GLN A 880 16.21 -17.13 -1.67
C GLN A 880 16.19 -17.23 -3.22
N GLY A 881 16.82 -16.28 -3.91
CA GLY A 881 16.95 -16.30 -5.37
C GLY A 881 15.87 -15.54 -6.13
N ALA A 882 15.03 -14.75 -5.45
CA ALA A 882 14.02 -13.94 -6.12
C ALA A 882 14.67 -12.89 -7.04
N ASP A 883 14.22 -12.83 -8.30
CA ASP A 883 14.64 -11.86 -9.30
C ASP A 883 13.60 -10.76 -9.58
N LEU A 884 12.36 -10.99 -9.14
CA LEU A 884 11.25 -10.03 -9.09
C LEU A 884 10.47 -10.21 -7.79
N VAL A 885 10.28 -9.13 -7.05
CA VAL A 885 9.57 -9.09 -5.76
C VAL A 885 8.48 -8.05 -5.82
N GLN A 886 7.26 -8.42 -5.43
CA GLN A 886 6.19 -7.46 -5.16
C GLN A 886 5.65 -7.62 -3.74
N MET A 887 5.29 -6.50 -3.12
CA MET A 887 4.76 -6.47 -1.75
C MET A 887 3.48 -5.61 -1.69
N PRO A 888 2.54 -5.88 -0.77
CA PRO A 888 1.21 -5.25 -0.78
C PRO A 888 1.25 -3.73 -0.58
N MET A 889 0.65 -2.98 -1.53
CA MET A 889 0.34 -1.56 -1.32
C MET A 889 -1.03 -1.32 -0.67
N PHE A 890 -1.09 -0.29 0.17
CA PHE A 890 -2.33 0.32 0.64
C PHE A 890 -2.63 1.59 -0.16
N ARG A 891 -3.89 1.76 -0.54
CA ARG A 891 -4.37 2.96 -1.23
C ARG A 891 -5.48 3.61 -0.42
N PRO A 892 -5.25 4.80 0.18
CA PRO A 892 -6.27 5.46 1.00
C PRO A 892 -7.58 5.76 0.26
N ASN A 893 -7.51 5.97 -1.05
CA ASN A 893 -8.68 6.20 -1.90
C ASN A 893 -9.38 4.92 -2.39
N LYS A 894 -8.83 3.74 -2.10
CA LYS A 894 -9.37 2.42 -2.39
C LYS A 894 -8.96 1.42 -1.30
N PRO A 895 -9.34 1.66 -0.03
CA PRO A 895 -8.76 0.99 1.13
C PRO A 895 -9.06 -0.50 1.18
N LEU A 896 -10.13 -0.96 0.53
CA LEU A 896 -10.55 -2.36 0.50
C LEU A 896 -9.94 -3.17 -0.65
N HIS A 897 -9.30 -2.52 -1.63
CA HIS A 897 -8.78 -3.21 -2.81
C HIS A 897 -7.40 -3.82 -2.52
N LEU A 898 -7.21 -5.09 -2.91
CA LEU A 898 -5.92 -5.77 -2.84
C LEU A 898 -5.35 -5.95 -4.24
N TYR A 899 -4.03 -5.89 -4.34
CA TYR A 899 -3.31 -5.88 -5.60
C TYR A 899 -2.38 -7.09 -5.69
N GLN A 900 -2.91 -8.28 -5.48
CA GLN A 900 -2.12 -9.51 -5.62
C GLN A 900 -1.82 -9.77 -7.10
N PRO A 901 -0.54 -9.93 -7.48
CA PRO A 901 -0.14 -10.21 -8.85
C PRO A 901 -0.37 -11.67 -9.24
N ASP A 902 -0.68 -11.90 -10.51
CA ASP A 902 -0.61 -13.23 -11.14
C ASP A 902 0.44 -13.22 -12.26
N TYR A 903 1.54 -13.94 -12.02
CA TYR A 903 2.70 -13.99 -12.91
C TYR A 903 2.54 -14.97 -14.07
N ARG A 904 1.51 -15.83 -14.08
CA ARG A 904 1.41 -16.91 -15.07
C ARG A 904 1.18 -16.42 -16.48
N ASN A 905 0.18 -15.54 -16.65
CA ASN A 905 -0.18 -14.97 -17.95
C ASN A 905 -0.70 -13.54 -17.75
N PRO A 906 0.18 -12.59 -17.34
CA PRO A 906 -0.26 -11.27 -16.90
C PRO A 906 -1.01 -10.49 -17.98
N ARG A 907 -0.73 -10.76 -19.26
CA ARG A 907 -1.45 -10.14 -20.40
C ARG A 907 -2.92 -10.54 -20.51
N LEU A 908 -3.28 -11.78 -20.18
CA LEU A 908 -4.66 -12.27 -20.32
C LEU A 908 -5.62 -11.65 -19.29
N ALA A 909 -5.08 -11.11 -18.19
CA ALA A 909 -5.85 -10.48 -17.12
C ALA A 909 -5.55 -8.98 -16.97
N ALA A 910 -5.41 -8.27 -18.09
CA ALA A 910 -5.21 -6.81 -18.12
C ALA A 910 -4.03 -6.32 -17.25
N GLY A 911 -2.92 -7.07 -17.30
CA GLY A 911 -1.70 -6.82 -16.53
C GLY A 911 -1.71 -7.48 -15.15
N ALA A 912 -2.77 -8.18 -14.76
CA ALA A 912 -2.84 -9.07 -13.59
C ALA A 912 -2.19 -8.52 -12.30
N ASN A 913 -2.32 -7.22 -12.04
CA ASN A 913 -1.67 -6.48 -10.94
C ASN A 913 -0.12 -6.55 -10.88
N VAL A 914 0.60 -7.03 -11.90
CA VAL A 914 2.08 -7.03 -11.89
C VAL A 914 2.66 -5.61 -11.90
N TRP A 915 1.88 -4.61 -12.33
CA TRP A 915 2.21 -3.18 -12.27
C TRP A 915 2.11 -2.57 -10.86
N SER A 916 1.55 -3.28 -9.88
CA SER A 916 1.30 -2.74 -8.55
C SER A 916 2.59 -2.48 -7.74
N HIS A 917 2.53 -1.48 -6.87
CA HIS A 917 3.58 -1.15 -5.91
C HIS A 917 3.43 -2.03 -4.65
N LEU A 918 4.45 -2.26 -3.83
CA LEU A 918 5.88 -2.00 -4.06
C LEU A 918 6.44 -3.02 -5.06
N ARG A 919 7.38 -2.59 -5.91
CA ARG A 919 8.02 -3.43 -6.92
C ARG A 919 9.54 -3.36 -6.79
N GLY A 920 10.17 -4.54 -6.74
CA GLY A 920 11.61 -4.72 -6.79
C GLY A 920 11.97 -5.73 -7.88
N PHE A 921 13.03 -5.47 -8.62
CA PHE A 921 13.51 -6.38 -9.66
C PHE A 921 15.02 -6.27 -9.79
N THR A 922 15.67 -7.35 -10.19
CA THR A 922 17.13 -7.32 -10.36
C THR A 922 17.51 -6.47 -11.56
N LYS A 923 18.66 -5.78 -11.48
CA LYS A 923 19.25 -5.09 -12.64
C LYS A 923 19.34 -6.01 -13.86
N ALA A 924 19.83 -7.24 -13.66
CA ALA A 924 19.92 -8.24 -14.73
C ALA A 924 18.57 -8.63 -15.35
N LEU A 925 17.47 -8.58 -14.61
CA LEU A 925 16.13 -8.83 -15.16
C LEU A 925 15.66 -7.66 -16.03
N PHE A 926 15.90 -6.42 -15.58
CA PHE A 926 15.60 -5.23 -16.37
C PHE A 926 16.39 -5.21 -17.69
N GLU A 927 17.69 -5.53 -17.65
CA GLU A 927 18.56 -5.56 -18.84
C GLU A 927 18.23 -6.65 -19.86
N GLN A 928 17.46 -7.67 -19.47
CA GLN A 928 16.97 -8.68 -20.41
C GLN A 928 15.82 -8.17 -21.29
N VAL A 929 15.15 -7.09 -20.90
CA VAL A 929 14.12 -6.46 -21.73
C VAL A 929 14.82 -5.61 -22.81
N PRO A 930 14.53 -5.83 -24.11
CA PRO A 930 15.11 -5.01 -25.18
C PRO A 930 14.76 -3.53 -24.98
N GLU A 931 15.72 -2.63 -25.19
CA GLU A 931 15.49 -1.19 -24.98
C GLU A 931 14.38 -0.62 -25.89
N GLU A 932 14.28 -1.12 -27.13
CA GLU A 932 13.22 -0.78 -28.07
C GLU A 932 11.82 -1.16 -27.55
N TYR A 933 11.71 -2.08 -26.59
CA TYR A 933 10.44 -2.43 -25.94
C TYR A 933 9.87 -1.27 -25.12
N TYR A 934 10.71 -0.32 -24.72
CA TYR A 934 10.33 0.86 -23.93
C TYR A 934 9.94 2.08 -24.78
N LYS A 935 9.90 1.91 -26.11
CA LYS A 935 9.52 2.94 -27.08
C LYS A 935 8.22 2.57 -27.78
N HIS A 936 7.52 3.58 -28.29
CA HIS A 936 6.31 3.37 -29.06
C HIS A 936 6.58 2.54 -30.31
N LYS A 937 5.58 1.75 -30.73
CA LYS A 937 5.71 0.95 -31.94
C LYS A 937 5.96 1.86 -33.16
N ASP A 938 6.97 1.54 -33.94
CA ASP A 938 7.37 2.29 -35.15
C ASP A 938 7.82 3.75 -34.89
N SER A 939 8.20 4.09 -33.64
CA SER A 939 8.71 5.40 -33.24
C SER A 939 9.97 5.29 -32.38
N SER A 940 10.81 6.33 -32.42
CA SER A 940 11.98 6.45 -31.53
C SER A 940 11.64 7.07 -30.17
N GLU A 941 10.38 7.46 -29.95
CA GLU A 941 9.92 8.14 -28.74
C GLU A 941 9.62 7.16 -27.60
N TRP A 942 9.98 7.56 -26.38
CA TRP A 942 9.70 6.82 -25.15
C TRP A 942 8.25 6.96 -24.73
N PHE A 943 7.69 5.93 -24.08
CA PHE A 943 6.43 6.09 -23.34
C PHE A 943 6.60 7.07 -22.17
N ASP A 944 5.67 8.01 -22.04
CA ASP A 944 5.64 9.02 -20.98
C ASP A 944 4.69 8.66 -19.81
N LEU A 945 3.66 7.84 -20.06
CA LEU A 945 2.72 7.30 -19.07
C LEU A 945 2.74 5.77 -19.00
N ALA A 946 1.95 5.21 -18.09
CA ALA A 946 1.79 3.76 -17.87
C ALA A 946 3.11 2.98 -17.65
N THR A 947 4.19 3.66 -17.23
CA THR A 947 5.54 3.07 -17.07
C THR A 947 5.59 1.87 -16.13
N ASP A 948 4.65 1.78 -15.19
CA ASP A 948 4.55 0.66 -14.26
C ASP A 948 4.14 -0.63 -14.99
N TYR A 949 3.25 -0.52 -15.99
CA TYR A 949 2.93 -1.64 -16.88
C TYR A 949 4.09 -1.94 -17.82
N LEU A 950 4.66 -0.89 -18.42
CA LEU A 950 5.73 -1.00 -19.41
C LEU A 950 6.97 -1.75 -18.87
N THR A 951 7.32 -1.49 -17.62
CA THR A 951 8.46 -2.14 -16.96
C THR A 951 8.08 -3.52 -16.42
N MET A 952 7.02 -3.61 -15.61
CA MET A 952 6.72 -4.83 -14.88
C MET A 952 6.14 -5.95 -15.73
N LEU A 953 5.39 -5.64 -16.78
CA LEU A 953 4.77 -6.67 -17.62
C LEU A 953 5.81 -7.56 -18.32
N PRO A 954 6.77 -7.02 -19.11
CA PRO A 954 7.81 -7.86 -19.71
C PRO A 954 8.75 -8.50 -18.68
N MET A 955 9.05 -7.82 -17.57
CA MET A 955 9.88 -8.41 -16.51
C MET A 955 9.19 -9.57 -15.79
N ALA A 956 7.88 -9.50 -15.57
CA ALA A 956 7.11 -10.62 -15.00
C ALA A 956 7.08 -11.84 -15.95
N GLU A 957 7.10 -11.62 -17.26
CA GLU A 957 7.17 -12.69 -18.27
C GLU A 957 8.56 -13.35 -18.33
N LEU A 958 9.61 -12.59 -18.04
CA LEU A 958 11.00 -13.05 -18.07
C LEU A 958 11.51 -13.60 -16.71
N ALA A 959 10.88 -13.20 -15.60
CA ALA A 959 11.30 -13.56 -14.25
C ALA A 959 11.32 -15.09 -14.06
N LYS A 960 12.40 -15.58 -13.46
CA LYS A 960 12.61 -16.99 -13.14
C LYS A 960 12.03 -17.37 -11.78
N ALA A 961 12.07 -16.45 -10.82
CA ALA A 961 11.60 -16.66 -9.46
C ALA A 961 10.82 -15.42 -8.95
N PRO A 962 9.72 -15.03 -9.62
CA PRO A 962 8.89 -13.94 -9.14
C PRO A 962 8.17 -14.35 -7.84
N ILE A 963 8.17 -13.45 -6.84
CA ILE A 963 7.52 -13.68 -5.55
C ILE A 963 6.64 -12.50 -5.14
N TYR A 964 5.44 -12.82 -4.65
CA TYR A 964 4.59 -11.88 -3.93
C TYR A 964 4.75 -12.13 -2.42
N LEU A 965 5.37 -11.19 -1.73
CA LEU A 965 5.67 -11.30 -0.30
C LEU A 965 4.67 -10.46 0.50
N ASP A 966 3.64 -11.12 1.03
CA ASP A 966 2.60 -10.49 1.84
C ASP A 966 2.85 -10.69 3.34
N THR A 967 3.42 -9.68 3.98
CA THR A 967 3.63 -9.59 5.43
C THR A 967 2.77 -8.46 6.03
N GLY A 968 1.62 -8.18 5.42
CA GLY A 968 0.84 -6.95 5.68
C GLY A 968 1.18 -5.84 4.68
N TYR A 969 0.54 -4.67 4.84
CA TYR A 969 0.80 -3.55 3.93
C TYR A 969 2.18 -2.96 4.15
N THR A 970 2.94 -2.81 3.07
CA THR A 970 4.35 -2.36 3.11
C THR A 970 4.56 -1.05 2.37
N TYR A 971 3.61 -0.63 1.54
CA TYR A 971 3.74 0.54 0.66
C TYR A 971 2.49 1.42 0.69
N TRP A 972 2.66 2.69 1.03
CA TRP A 972 1.58 3.67 1.04
C TRP A 972 1.54 4.41 -0.28
N HIS A 973 0.52 4.14 -1.10
CA HIS A 973 0.40 4.72 -2.44
C HIS A 973 -0.59 5.88 -2.51
N MET A 974 -0.05 7.08 -2.72
CA MET A 974 -0.75 8.34 -2.90
C MET A 974 -1.03 8.63 -4.37
N ARG A 975 -2.14 8.09 -4.87
CA ARG A 975 -2.53 8.38 -6.25
C ARG A 975 -3.14 9.78 -6.40
N LYS A 976 -2.42 10.68 -7.09
CA LYS A 976 -2.99 11.95 -7.59
C LYS A 976 -4.19 11.68 -8.52
N LYS A 977 -5.21 12.55 -8.43
CA LYS A 977 -6.41 12.45 -9.27
C LYS A 977 -6.05 12.94 -10.68
N LEU A 978 -5.92 12.01 -11.63
CA LEU A 978 -5.67 12.34 -13.04
C LEU A 978 -6.85 13.10 -13.64
N GLY A 979 -6.54 14.03 -14.54
CA GLY A 979 -7.55 14.67 -15.40
C GLY A 979 -8.25 13.66 -16.31
N ARG A 980 -9.34 14.07 -16.98
CA ARG A 980 -10.06 13.19 -17.91
C ARG A 980 -9.17 12.78 -19.09
N ASP A 981 -8.53 13.75 -19.72
CA ASP A 981 -7.71 13.54 -20.92
C ASP A 981 -6.46 12.72 -20.61
N GLU A 982 -5.78 13.03 -19.50
CA GLU A 982 -4.62 12.27 -19.02
C GLU A 982 -4.97 10.80 -18.70
N LYS A 983 -6.16 10.56 -18.15
CA LYS A 983 -6.65 9.19 -17.90
C LYS A 983 -6.94 8.44 -19.20
N GLU A 984 -7.50 9.11 -20.19
CA GLU A 984 -7.77 8.53 -21.51
C GLU A 984 -6.48 8.18 -22.23
N HIS A 985 -5.51 9.11 -22.23
CA HIS A 985 -4.17 8.89 -22.77
C HIS A 985 -3.44 7.74 -22.06
N ASN A 986 -3.46 7.69 -20.73
CA ASN A 986 -2.90 6.57 -19.97
C ASN A 986 -3.57 5.23 -20.35
N ASN A 987 -4.88 5.21 -20.61
CA ASN A 987 -5.55 3.97 -21.03
C ASN A 987 -5.14 3.53 -22.44
N GLN A 988 -4.97 4.48 -23.37
CA GLN A 988 -4.46 4.20 -24.71
C GLN A 988 -3.06 3.57 -24.64
N MET A 989 -2.17 4.13 -23.82
CA MET A 989 -0.83 3.56 -23.61
C MET A 989 -0.86 2.17 -22.99
N VAL A 990 -1.71 1.94 -21.98
CA VAL A 990 -1.89 0.58 -21.42
C VAL A 990 -2.37 -0.39 -22.50
N GLN A 991 -3.30 0.01 -23.36
CA GLN A 991 -3.76 -0.85 -24.46
C GLN A 991 -2.64 -1.18 -25.46
N GLU A 992 -1.81 -0.20 -25.82
CA GLU A 992 -0.65 -0.40 -26.68
C GLU A 992 0.34 -1.39 -26.04
N ILE A 993 0.76 -1.16 -24.80
CA ILE A 993 1.67 -2.04 -24.04
C ILE A 993 1.13 -3.48 -23.97
N MET A 994 -0.16 -3.63 -23.72
CA MET A 994 -0.81 -4.95 -23.63
C MET A 994 -0.84 -5.68 -24.98
N SER A 995 -0.88 -4.94 -26.10
CA SER A 995 -0.85 -5.49 -27.45
C SER A 995 0.55 -5.89 -27.95
N MET A 996 1.60 -5.44 -27.26
CA MET A 996 2.98 -5.80 -27.58
C MET A 996 3.23 -7.31 -27.41
N PRO A 997 4.17 -7.90 -28.17
CA PRO A 997 4.50 -9.31 -28.05
C PRO A 997 4.97 -9.64 -26.62
N SER A 998 4.55 -10.81 -26.13
CA SER A 998 5.03 -11.37 -24.86
C SER A 998 6.51 -11.73 -24.97
N LEU A 999 7.28 -11.48 -23.90
CA LEU A 999 8.68 -11.92 -23.81
C LEU A 999 8.85 -13.26 -23.11
N SER A 1000 7.74 -13.95 -22.79
CA SER A 1000 7.78 -15.28 -22.18
C SER A 1000 8.51 -16.28 -23.08
N ARG A 1001 9.40 -17.08 -22.48
CA ARG A 1001 10.08 -18.20 -23.16
C ARG A 1001 9.28 -19.51 -23.11
N ARG A 1002 8.13 -19.52 -22.43
CA ARG A 1002 7.26 -20.69 -22.35
C ARG A 1002 6.37 -20.70 -23.59
N GLU A 1003 6.45 -21.75 -24.40
CA GLU A 1003 5.46 -21.99 -25.45
C GLU A 1003 4.07 -21.87 -24.83
N VAL A 1004 3.25 -20.98 -25.41
CA VAL A 1004 1.84 -20.89 -25.08
C VAL A 1004 1.21 -22.15 -25.62
N GLU A 1005 1.21 -23.24 -24.84
CA GLU A 1005 0.20 -24.27 -25.05
C GLU A 1005 -1.14 -23.57 -24.84
N LEU A 1006 -1.84 -23.30 -25.94
CA LEU A 1006 -3.27 -23.04 -25.95
C LEU A 1006 -3.95 -24.31 -25.44
N VAL A 1007 -3.90 -24.54 -24.14
CA VAL A 1007 -4.76 -25.48 -23.47
C VAL A 1007 -6.13 -24.81 -23.46
N GLU A 1008 -7.03 -25.26 -24.33
CA GLU A 1008 -8.47 -25.04 -24.14
C GLU A 1008 -8.80 -25.25 -22.66
N PRO A 1009 -9.63 -24.39 -22.04
CA PRO A 1009 -9.91 -24.49 -20.62
C PRO A 1009 -10.46 -25.88 -20.31
N LYS A 1010 -9.58 -26.78 -19.83
CA LYS A 1010 -10.02 -27.94 -19.12
C LYS A 1010 -10.72 -27.39 -17.88
N PRO A 1011 -11.97 -27.78 -17.61
CA PRO A 1011 -12.59 -27.44 -16.34
C PRO A 1011 -11.64 -27.88 -15.24
N ASP A 1012 -11.34 -26.97 -14.31
CA ASP A 1012 -10.52 -27.26 -13.14
C ASP A 1012 -11.04 -28.55 -12.50
N PHE A 1013 -10.33 -29.65 -12.73
CA PHE A 1013 -10.47 -30.84 -11.92
C PHE A 1013 -9.96 -30.45 -10.54
N PHE A 1014 -10.89 -30.37 -9.61
CA PHE A 1014 -10.62 -30.26 -8.19
C PHE A 1014 -9.74 -31.43 -7.76
N GLU A 1015 -8.44 -31.20 -7.56
CA GLU A 1015 -7.66 -32.02 -6.66
C GLU A 1015 -8.08 -31.66 -5.23
N ASP A 1016 -9.11 -32.37 -4.75
CA ASP A 1016 -9.27 -32.64 -3.34
C ASP A 1016 -8.01 -33.39 -2.88
N GLY A 1017 -7.21 -32.77 -2.02
CA GLY A 1017 -6.10 -33.43 -1.37
C GLY A 1017 -6.60 -34.59 -0.51
N LEU A 1018 -6.44 -35.82 -0.99
CA LEU A 1018 -6.12 -36.97 -0.16
C LEU A 1018 -4.60 -37.18 -0.21
N PRO A 1019 -3.97 -37.67 0.88
CA PRO A 1019 -2.53 -37.84 0.91
C PRO A 1019 -2.11 -39.04 0.04
N HIS A 1020 -1.16 -38.74 -0.84
CA HIS A 1020 -0.47 -39.58 -1.85
C HIS A 1020 -1.16 -39.73 -3.19
#